data_AF-A0A8T5F8L3-F1
#
_entry.id   AF-A0A8T5F8L3-F1
#
_cell.length_a   1.000
_cell.length_b   1.000
_cell.length_c   1.000
_cell.angle_alpha   90.00
_cell.angle_beta   90.00
_cell.angle_gamma   90.00
#
_symmetry.space_group_name_H-M   'P 1'
#
loop_
_entity.id
_entity.type
_entity.pdbx_description
1 polymer ?
#
loop_
_entity_poly.entity_id
_entity_poly.type
_entity_poly.pdbx_seq_one_letter_code
_entity_poly.pdbx_strand_id
1 'polypeptide(L)'
;MAKNNKLRILNEKELSDVMTGFHNAVNPIENCKLLQTDSPWEIDPAEYRGGRDAKDGMEKVCQYLESMYDSAKDEKIFVNQFLKPVQIMAKFREHLTAKEKASTDLEGWIFSISKPTKTSLFNKTENVTVSIVFPKLQTTMSMSIPKETMEKTSSRYFEFTKCQPIGLVNRIHPVKGSTISKTNEEVLLSKFNFLFTSFDDIKLVSESIEMEIFCEIQSQNSEIKQHMGFSFVSFGKVLDIQGNRLIMEGMNKSGIISFTINSNHYYNNSDMISPKKMRGKHVRFFGVAWYNPDNDGKVDLDIPEVFLMQEEMDYERLKVEDEIGRIRIRNRISQSEIKEGLEEKIESENCLESKHDVVYFQYSTTGDSICTNFVNSTSQIKSLRDELKISKPRIRQEQVIDLEKTGKAGMERNLKRSSNLLTILTDYQWQKDLSGQYDKKLALEKFAGIYPEDMIERKIWRLKYLGIFEFDKKHEKITSDGKAALKNILYEKISENLTLMQDIVRLDNAIIPPSILIEYLRNSEQFSPFVLNKNSSTETIWVKKNTNPVRAELQTEYNSNINSILEVMSNVSYPVTSQLISEEILEKENKKTSVFFIEIILKEREEQTGSVSHDGDSWKYLIHSRLLDLFSMFPEKKFNLLEILTELHIPKSDREKSIRYLREFEECNIITQLKGNVELEEKIKHGSKKARFGKQITSKKIRNVLSLEEKLDRESYWMSTSNVKKTMLSEITKNIRKSVIRTFDEMEETVEDIITDRYFSKPMELSMDILVNKVTDNTKKILEIDFFDLIQKFQINIEETVKDIIDKMVQEGTLSHINGMISKKKNNF
;
A
#
# COMPACT_ATOMS: atom_id res chain seq x y z
N MET A 1 -13.20 7.54 -17.52
CA MET A 1 -11.97 7.14 -16.80
C MET A 1 -12.36 6.81 -15.36
N ALA A 2 -12.77 5.56 -15.09
CA ALA A 2 -13.04 5.05 -13.75
C ALA A 2 -11.87 4.15 -13.36
N LYS A 3 -10.79 4.74 -12.82
CA LYS A 3 -9.74 3.97 -12.14
C LYS A 3 -9.92 4.23 -10.64
N ASN A 4 -10.12 3.17 -9.86
CA ASN A 4 -10.13 3.09 -8.39
C ASN A 4 -11.44 3.30 -7.59
N ASN A 5 -12.61 2.84 -8.06
CA ASN A 5 -13.77 2.63 -7.15
C ASN A 5 -13.85 1.19 -6.61
N LYS A 6 -12.72 0.58 -6.23
CA LYS A 6 -12.70 -0.78 -5.65
C LYS A 6 -12.52 -0.73 -4.12
N LEU A 7 -13.13 -1.68 -3.42
CA LEU A 7 -13.23 -1.66 -1.97
C LEU A 7 -11.97 -2.30 -1.37
N ARG A 8 -11.12 -1.50 -0.72
CA ARG A 8 -9.79 -1.93 -0.25
C ARG A 8 -9.77 -3.16 0.64
N ILE A 9 -10.86 -3.40 1.38
CA ILE A 9 -10.99 -4.55 2.27
C ILE A 9 -11.12 -5.90 1.53
N LEU A 10 -11.42 -5.86 0.23
CA LEU A 10 -11.46 -7.05 -0.63
C LEU A 10 -10.11 -7.33 -1.29
N ASN A 11 -9.08 -6.50 -1.10
CA ASN A 11 -7.74 -6.82 -1.59
C ASN A 11 -7.17 -8.02 -0.83
N GLU A 12 -6.35 -8.86 -1.49
CA GLU A 12 -5.83 -10.12 -0.94
C GLU A 12 -5.31 -10.00 0.49
N LYS A 13 -4.49 -8.98 0.76
CA LYS A 13 -3.91 -8.75 2.10
C LYS A 13 -5.01 -8.58 3.16
N GLU A 14 -5.94 -7.66 2.92
CA GLU A 14 -6.97 -7.32 3.91
C GLU A 14 -7.99 -8.45 4.05
N LEU A 15 -8.35 -9.12 2.95
CA LEU A 15 -9.25 -10.28 2.99
C LEU A 15 -8.62 -11.48 3.71
N SER A 16 -7.33 -11.73 3.49
CA SER A 16 -6.57 -12.75 4.23
C SER A 16 -6.46 -12.43 5.73
N ASP A 17 -6.32 -11.14 6.07
CA ASP A 17 -6.38 -10.65 7.45
C ASP A 17 -7.76 -10.89 8.08
N VAL A 18 -8.85 -10.66 7.35
CA VAL A 18 -10.23 -10.97 7.77
C VAL A 18 -10.43 -12.47 7.95
N MET A 19 -9.94 -13.30 7.03
CA MET A 19 -10.03 -14.77 7.14
C MET A 19 -9.29 -15.29 8.39
N THR A 20 -8.10 -14.75 8.66
CA THR A 20 -7.35 -15.04 9.90
C THR A 20 -8.11 -14.55 11.13
N GLY A 21 -8.68 -13.34 11.05
CA GLY A 21 -9.48 -12.76 12.12
C GLY A 21 -10.69 -13.62 12.46
N PHE A 22 -11.44 -14.09 11.45
CA PHE A 22 -12.58 -14.97 11.64
C PHE A 22 -12.19 -16.31 12.28
N HIS A 23 -11.11 -16.94 11.82
CA HIS A 23 -10.59 -18.18 12.44
C HIS A 23 -10.33 -18.00 13.95
N ASN A 24 -9.80 -16.85 14.36
CA ASN A 24 -9.53 -16.56 15.76
C ASN A 24 -10.80 -16.16 16.53
N ALA A 25 -11.68 -15.40 15.90
CA ALA A 25 -12.91 -14.87 16.49
C ALA A 25 -13.86 -15.99 16.93
N VAL A 26 -13.95 -17.09 16.17
CA VAL A 26 -14.86 -18.20 16.43
C VAL A 26 -14.27 -19.29 17.34
N ASN A 27 -13.15 -19.02 18.01
CA ASN A 27 -12.62 -19.93 19.02
C ASN A 27 -13.42 -19.88 20.33
N PRO A 28 -13.74 -18.69 20.90
CA PRO A 28 -14.67 -18.59 22.03
C PRO A 28 -16.12 -18.81 21.60
N ILE A 29 -16.88 -19.56 22.39
CA ILE A 29 -18.32 -19.82 22.13
C ILE A 29 -19.12 -18.52 22.20
N GLU A 30 -18.78 -17.63 23.13
CA GLU A 30 -19.47 -16.36 23.33
C GLU A 30 -19.38 -15.48 22.09
N ASN A 31 -18.22 -15.41 21.45
CA ASN A 31 -18.06 -14.69 20.18
C ASN A 31 -18.89 -15.32 19.06
N CYS A 32 -19.02 -16.66 19.03
CA CYS A 32 -19.88 -17.33 18.06
C CYS A 32 -21.35 -16.94 18.23
N LYS A 33 -21.82 -16.74 19.47
CA LYS A 33 -23.19 -16.25 19.75
C LYS A 33 -23.36 -14.80 19.31
N LEU A 34 -22.37 -13.96 19.59
CA LEU A 34 -22.36 -12.56 19.17
C LEU A 34 -22.43 -12.41 17.64
N LEU A 35 -21.66 -13.21 16.89
CA LEU A 35 -21.65 -13.20 15.42
C LEU A 35 -22.96 -13.71 14.77
N GLN A 36 -23.88 -14.29 15.55
CA GLN A 36 -25.19 -14.73 15.06
C GLN A 36 -26.25 -13.63 15.07
N THR A 37 -25.94 -12.44 15.58
CA THR A 37 -26.84 -11.27 15.57
C THR A 37 -26.99 -10.69 14.15
N ASP A 38 -28.05 -9.89 13.94
CA ASP A 38 -28.32 -9.26 12.64
C ASP A 38 -27.47 -8.01 12.38
N SER A 39 -26.84 -7.45 13.42
CA SER A 39 -25.94 -6.29 13.31
C SER A 39 -24.63 -6.49 14.08
N PRO A 40 -23.79 -7.47 13.72
CA PRO A 40 -22.56 -7.76 14.46
C PRO A 40 -21.60 -6.57 14.55
N TRP A 41 -21.65 -5.64 13.60
CA TRP A 41 -20.83 -4.44 13.61
C TRP A 41 -21.22 -3.43 14.70
N GLU A 42 -22.37 -3.57 15.35
CA GLU A 42 -22.80 -2.69 16.44
C GLU A 42 -22.42 -3.20 17.83
N ILE A 43 -21.84 -4.41 17.92
CA ILE A 43 -21.41 -5.00 19.18
C ILE A 43 -20.30 -4.15 19.81
N ASP A 44 -20.43 -3.90 21.10
CA ASP A 44 -19.41 -3.20 21.88
C ASP A 44 -18.14 -4.07 21.99
N PRO A 45 -16.95 -3.57 21.61
CA PRO A 45 -15.69 -4.30 21.78
C PRO A 45 -15.44 -4.84 23.21
N ALA A 46 -16.02 -4.20 24.25
CA ALA A 46 -15.98 -4.70 25.63
C ALA A 46 -16.69 -6.05 25.81
N GLU A 47 -17.62 -6.41 24.93
CA GLU A 47 -18.33 -7.69 24.93
C GLU A 47 -17.51 -8.83 24.31
N TYR A 48 -16.44 -8.53 23.56
CA TYR A 48 -15.60 -9.57 22.96
C TYR A 48 -14.95 -10.45 24.02
N ARG A 49 -14.88 -11.76 23.77
CA ARG A 49 -14.32 -12.77 24.67
C ARG A 49 -13.08 -13.44 24.06
N GLY A 50 -12.34 -14.14 24.92
CA GLY A 50 -11.08 -14.80 24.57
C GLY A 50 -9.83 -13.94 24.80
N GLY A 51 -8.69 -14.48 24.36
CA GLY A 51 -7.39 -13.78 24.38
C GLY A 51 -7.30 -12.68 23.32
N ARG A 52 -6.15 -11.99 23.25
CA ARG A 52 -5.91 -10.87 22.33
C ARG A 52 -6.27 -11.23 20.88
N ASP A 53 -5.75 -12.33 20.36
CA ASP A 53 -5.99 -12.74 18.96
C ASP A 53 -7.48 -12.97 18.63
N ALA A 54 -8.27 -13.43 19.61
CA ALA A 54 -9.71 -13.66 19.42
C ALA A 54 -10.49 -12.33 19.43
N LYS A 55 -10.11 -11.38 20.29
CA LYS A 55 -10.69 -10.04 20.33
C LYS A 55 -10.34 -9.25 19.07
N ASP A 56 -9.06 -9.24 18.69
CA ASP A 56 -8.58 -8.62 17.46
C ASP A 56 -9.24 -9.26 16.23
N GLY A 57 -9.44 -10.59 16.26
CA GLY A 57 -10.15 -11.31 15.22
C GLY A 57 -11.62 -10.91 15.10
N MET A 58 -12.33 -10.81 16.23
CA MET A 58 -13.72 -10.36 16.29
C MET A 58 -13.86 -8.96 15.70
N GLU A 59 -12.94 -8.08 16.06
CA GLU A 59 -12.88 -6.70 15.58
C GLU A 59 -12.72 -6.64 14.05
N LYS A 60 -11.78 -7.40 13.47
CA LYS A 60 -11.60 -7.49 12.01
C LYS A 60 -12.85 -7.97 11.29
N VAL A 61 -13.55 -8.97 11.84
CA VAL A 61 -14.79 -9.50 11.23
C VAL A 61 -15.91 -8.46 11.29
N CYS A 62 -16.06 -7.75 12.41
CA CYS A 62 -17.08 -6.71 12.56
C CYS A 62 -16.82 -5.54 11.60
N GLN A 63 -15.57 -5.10 11.47
CA GLN A 63 -15.17 -4.08 10.49
C GLN A 63 -15.43 -4.51 9.04
N TYR A 64 -15.20 -5.79 8.73
CA TYR A 64 -15.53 -6.37 7.43
C TYR A 64 -17.02 -6.31 7.13
N LEU A 65 -17.86 -6.77 8.05
CA LEU A 65 -19.31 -6.75 7.89
C LEU A 65 -19.86 -5.31 7.80
N GLU A 66 -19.34 -4.38 8.61
CA GLU A 66 -19.68 -2.95 8.55
C GLU A 66 -19.37 -2.37 7.15
N SER A 67 -18.19 -2.68 6.60
CA SER A 67 -17.76 -2.22 5.28
C SER A 67 -18.62 -2.82 4.16
N MET A 68 -19.00 -4.10 4.27
CA MET A 68 -19.88 -4.75 3.31
C MET A 68 -21.31 -4.18 3.39
N TYR A 69 -21.82 -3.90 4.59
CA TYR A 69 -23.15 -3.32 4.79
C TYR A 69 -23.27 -1.94 4.13
N ASP A 70 -22.28 -1.07 4.32
CA ASP A 70 -22.26 0.26 3.73
C ASP A 70 -22.16 0.25 2.19
N SER A 71 -21.54 -0.80 1.63
CA SER A 71 -21.13 -0.84 0.23
C SER A 71 -21.98 -1.77 -0.64
N ALA A 72 -22.74 -2.70 -0.06
CA ALA A 72 -23.60 -3.60 -0.80
C ALA A 72 -24.69 -2.85 -1.57
N LYS A 73 -25.11 -3.37 -2.72
CA LYS A 73 -26.18 -2.77 -3.54
C LYS A 73 -27.49 -2.64 -2.77
N ASP A 74 -27.89 -3.70 -2.10
CA ASP A 74 -29.07 -3.75 -1.24
C ASP A 74 -28.87 -4.67 -0.04
N GLU A 75 -29.84 -4.63 0.88
CA GLU A 75 -29.84 -5.41 2.11
C GLU A 75 -29.90 -6.92 1.86
N LYS A 76 -30.66 -7.39 0.86
CA LYS A 76 -30.77 -8.81 0.52
C LYS A 76 -29.41 -9.37 0.09
N ILE A 77 -28.69 -8.63 -0.76
CA ILE A 77 -27.34 -8.95 -1.18
C ILE A 77 -26.40 -8.98 0.02
N PHE A 78 -26.44 -7.95 0.89
CA PHE A 78 -25.61 -7.94 2.08
C PHE A 78 -25.84 -9.19 2.96
N VAL A 79 -27.10 -9.47 3.25
CA VAL A 79 -27.50 -10.58 4.12
C VAL A 79 -27.05 -11.92 3.53
N ASN A 80 -27.34 -12.18 2.26
CA ASN A 80 -27.07 -13.48 1.64
C ASN A 80 -25.58 -13.70 1.33
N GLN A 81 -24.84 -12.64 0.99
CA GLN A 81 -23.45 -12.77 0.52
C GLN A 81 -22.42 -12.66 1.63
N PHE A 82 -22.72 -11.95 2.72
CA PHE A 82 -21.75 -11.64 3.76
C PHE A 82 -22.19 -12.04 5.16
N LEU A 83 -23.38 -11.60 5.60
CA LEU A 83 -23.84 -11.82 6.97
C LEU A 83 -24.22 -13.29 7.25
N LYS A 84 -25.13 -13.88 6.46
CA LYS A 84 -25.59 -15.25 6.67
C LYS A 84 -24.45 -16.27 6.60
N PRO A 85 -23.46 -16.18 5.69
CA PRO A 85 -22.29 -17.05 5.72
C PRO A 85 -21.52 -17.01 7.05
N VAL A 86 -21.33 -15.82 7.64
CA VAL A 86 -20.74 -15.65 8.97
C VAL A 86 -21.60 -16.31 10.04
N GLN A 87 -22.92 -16.04 10.06
CA GLN A 87 -23.84 -16.60 11.05
C GLN A 87 -23.91 -18.13 10.98
N ILE A 88 -23.99 -18.72 9.77
CA ILE A 88 -24.02 -20.17 9.57
C ILE A 88 -22.75 -20.82 10.14
N MET A 89 -21.58 -20.25 9.83
CA MET A 89 -20.32 -20.84 10.29
C MET A 89 -20.10 -20.62 11.79
N ALA A 90 -20.50 -19.48 12.35
CA ALA A 90 -20.49 -19.23 13.79
C ALA A 90 -21.39 -20.23 14.53
N LYS A 91 -22.59 -20.49 14.01
CA LYS A 91 -23.52 -21.50 14.55
C LYS A 91 -22.95 -22.92 14.47
N PHE A 92 -22.29 -23.27 13.36
CA PHE A 92 -21.59 -24.55 13.25
C PHE A 92 -20.50 -24.69 14.33
N ARG A 93 -19.70 -23.65 14.55
CA ARG A 93 -18.65 -23.62 15.59
C ARG A 93 -19.21 -23.72 17.00
N GLU A 94 -20.29 -23.01 17.30
CA GLU A 94 -20.98 -23.12 18.60
C GLU A 94 -21.42 -24.58 18.86
N HIS A 95 -22.05 -25.23 17.88
CA HIS A 95 -22.49 -26.62 18.05
C HIS A 95 -21.33 -27.61 18.22
N LEU A 96 -20.19 -27.39 17.57
CA LEU A 96 -19.02 -28.27 17.75
C LEU A 96 -18.49 -28.21 19.18
N THR A 97 -18.41 -27.01 19.75
CA THR A 97 -17.85 -26.82 21.09
C THR A 97 -18.82 -27.27 22.20
N ALA A 98 -20.12 -27.36 21.91
CA ALA A 98 -21.14 -27.82 22.85
C ALA A 98 -21.31 -29.35 22.93
N LYS A 99 -20.72 -30.13 22.02
CA LYS A 99 -20.87 -31.61 21.96
C LYS A 99 -19.78 -32.36 22.73
N GLU A 100 -20.07 -33.60 23.14
CA GLU A 100 -19.10 -34.54 23.73
C GLU A 100 -17.90 -34.81 22.81
N LYS A 101 -18.12 -34.89 21.49
CA LYS A 101 -17.05 -34.99 20.48
C LYS A 101 -16.85 -33.63 19.80
N ALA A 102 -15.87 -32.86 20.29
CA ALA A 102 -15.56 -31.51 19.81
C ALA A 102 -14.56 -31.46 18.63
N SER A 103 -14.04 -32.60 18.17
CA SER A 103 -13.06 -32.68 17.09
C SER A 103 -13.21 -33.97 16.29
N THR A 104 -12.66 -33.98 15.07
CA THR A 104 -12.67 -35.13 14.16
C THR A 104 -11.27 -35.49 13.71
N ASP A 105 -11.05 -36.74 13.34
CA ASP A 105 -9.82 -37.18 12.70
C ASP A 105 -10.02 -37.17 11.18
N LEU A 106 -9.03 -36.65 10.47
CA LEU A 106 -9.07 -36.40 9.04
C LEU A 106 -7.88 -37.05 8.37
N GLU A 107 -8.09 -37.54 7.16
CA GLU A 107 -7.00 -37.92 6.27
C GLU A 107 -6.95 -36.92 5.13
N GLY A 108 -5.75 -36.44 4.77
CA GLY A 108 -5.60 -35.43 3.74
C GLY A 108 -4.23 -35.42 3.08
N TRP A 109 -4.20 -34.98 1.83
CA TRP A 109 -2.98 -34.84 1.03
C TRP A 109 -2.40 -33.45 1.21
N ILE A 110 -1.18 -33.37 1.77
CA ILE A 110 -0.41 -32.12 1.83
C ILE A 110 0.24 -31.88 0.48
N PHE A 111 -0.22 -30.86 -0.25
CA PHE A 111 0.29 -30.54 -1.59
C PHE A 111 1.23 -29.32 -1.61
N SER A 112 1.22 -28.50 -0.55
CA SER A 112 2.08 -27.32 -0.41
C SER A 112 2.42 -27.09 1.06
N ILE A 113 3.65 -26.63 1.32
CA ILE A 113 4.19 -26.30 2.65
C ILE A 113 4.89 -24.95 2.56
N SER A 114 4.47 -23.97 3.36
CA SER A 114 5.04 -22.63 3.34
C SER A 114 6.48 -22.56 3.88
N LYS A 115 7.16 -21.44 3.60
CA LYS A 115 8.39 -21.07 4.32
C LYS A 115 8.11 -20.98 5.84
N PRO A 116 9.08 -21.36 6.71
CA PRO A 116 8.92 -21.25 8.17
C PRO A 116 8.76 -19.80 8.64
N THR A 117 8.03 -19.63 9.74
CA THR A 117 7.83 -18.34 10.42
C THR A 117 8.08 -18.46 11.91
N LYS A 118 8.80 -17.48 12.49
CA LYS A 118 8.92 -17.36 13.94
C LYS A 118 7.61 -16.84 14.52
N THR A 119 7.07 -17.54 15.51
CA THR A 119 5.82 -17.17 16.19
C THR A 119 5.99 -15.96 17.11
N SER A 120 7.19 -15.71 17.63
CA SER A 120 7.54 -14.46 18.31
C SER A 120 9.06 -14.25 18.30
N LEU A 121 9.52 -13.03 18.60
CA LEU A 121 10.95 -12.73 18.81
C LEU A 121 11.58 -13.57 19.94
N PHE A 122 10.76 -14.06 20.87
CA PHE A 122 11.19 -14.79 22.07
C PHE A 122 10.93 -16.30 22.01
N ASN A 123 10.07 -16.77 21.11
CA ASN A 123 9.81 -18.20 20.90
C ASN A 123 10.72 -18.77 19.81
N LYS A 124 11.42 -19.86 20.15
CA LYS A 124 12.31 -20.57 19.21
C LYS A 124 11.56 -21.51 18.26
N THR A 125 10.27 -21.77 18.48
CA THR A 125 9.47 -22.67 17.63
C THR A 125 9.02 -21.97 16.35
N GLU A 126 9.55 -22.46 15.23
CA GLU A 126 9.13 -22.08 13.89
C GLU A 126 7.87 -22.85 13.49
N ASN A 127 6.86 -22.14 12.97
CA ASN A 127 5.66 -22.75 12.40
C ASN A 127 5.67 -22.63 10.88
N VAL A 128 5.11 -23.65 10.21
CA VAL A 128 4.82 -23.66 8.78
C VAL A 128 3.31 -23.77 8.58
N THR A 129 2.81 -23.18 7.49
CA THR A 129 1.43 -23.40 7.03
C THR A 129 1.46 -24.50 5.99
N VAL A 130 0.63 -25.52 6.15
CA VAL A 130 0.42 -26.58 5.16
C VAL A 130 -0.93 -26.41 4.47
N SER A 131 -0.96 -26.63 3.16
CA SER A 131 -2.18 -26.62 2.34
C SER A 131 -2.56 -28.06 2.02
N ILE A 132 -3.80 -28.44 2.34
CA ILE A 132 -4.23 -29.83 2.44
C ILE A 132 -5.52 -30.05 1.66
N VAL A 133 -5.60 -31.11 0.86
CA VAL A 133 -6.87 -31.64 0.32
C VAL A 133 -7.47 -32.61 1.33
N PHE A 134 -8.70 -32.36 1.79
CA PHE A 134 -9.42 -33.25 2.73
C PHE A 134 -10.63 -33.90 2.06
N PRO A 135 -10.54 -35.16 1.60
CA PRO A 135 -11.65 -35.83 0.93
C PRO A 135 -12.92 -35.94 1.77
N LYS A 136 -12.81 -36.21 3.08
CA LYS A 136 -13.97 -36.27 4.00
C LYS A 136 -14.70 -34.93 4.15
N LEU A 137 -13.97 -33.82 4.05
CA LEU A 137 -14.55 -32.46 4.08
C LEU A 137 -14.92 -31.95 2.69
N GLN A 138 -14.50 -32.64 1.62
CA GLN A 138 -14.73 -32.30 0.22
C GLN A 138 -14.28 -30.87 -0.13
N THR A 139 -13.12 -30.45 0.39
CA THR A 139 -12.52 -29.13 0.16
C THR A 139 -11.00 -29.15 0.37
N THR A 140 -10.34 -28.02 0.07
CA THR A 140 -8.96 -27.75 0.46
C THR A 140 -8.91 -26.77 1.64
N MET A 141 -7.98 -26.97 2.57
CA MET A 141 -7.86 -26.12 3.77
C MET A 141 -6.39 -25.89 4.15
N SER A 142 -6.12 -24.77 4.83
CA SER A 142 -4.82 -24.49 5.42
C SER A 142 -4.77 -24.81 6.92
N MET A 143 -3.59 -25.24 7.38
CA MET A 143 -3.34 -25.56 8.79
C MET A 143 -1.94 -25.09 9.20
N SER A 144 -1.82 -24.39 10.32
CA SER A 144 -0.52 -24.00 10.88
C SER A 144 -0.01 -25.07 11.84
N ILE A 145 1.21 -25.54 11.63
CA ILE A 145 1.82 -26.62 12.42
C ILE A 145 3.29 -26.30 12.75
N PRO A 146 3.87 -26.89 13.82
CA PRO A 146 5.29 -26.76 14.10
C PRO A 146 6.14 -27.35 12.96
N LYS A 147 7.22 -26.65 12.59
CA LYS A 147 8.12 -27.06 11.50
C LYS A 147 8.72 -28.46 11.73
N GLU A 148 9.09 -28.75 12.98
CA GLU A 148 9.68 -30.04 13.39
C GLU A 148 8.76 -31.24 13.07
N THR A 149 7.45 -31.03 13.05
CA THR A 149 6.47 -32.06 12.69
C THR A 149 6.58 -32.50 11.22
N MET A 150 7.23 -31.70 10.37
CA MET A 150 7.34 -31.92 8.92
C MET A 150 8.73 -32.35 8.45
N GLU A 151 9.75 -32.43 9.34
CA GLU A 151 11.15 -32.63 8.93
C GLU A 151 11.46 -34.00 8.26
N LYS A 152 10.46 -34.86 8.00
CA LYS A 152 10.61 -36.15 7.31
C LYS A 152 9.48 -36.53 6.35
N THR A 153 8.84 -35.58 5.67
CA THR A 153 7.61 -35.85 4.90
C THR A 153 7.75 -35.61 3.39
N SER A 154 7.62 -36.69 2.62
CA SER A 154 7.24 -36.70 1.20
C SER A 154 5.78 -36.27 1.04
N SER A 155 5.41 -35.70 -0.11
CA SER A 155 4.03 -35.39 -0.50
C SER A 155 3.13 -36.61 -0.60
N ARG A 156 2.61 -37.05 0.53
CA ARG A 156 1.66 -38.17 0.63
C ARG A 156 0.48 -37.77 1.49
N TYR A 157 -0.46 -38.69 1.67
CA TYR A 157 -1.51 -38.53 2.65
C TYR A 157 -0.97 -38.57 4.08
N PHE A 158 -1.66 -37.82 4.93
CA PHE A 158 -1.41 -37.72 6.36
C PHE A 158 -2.72 -37.88 7.09
N GLU A 159 -2.65 -38.57 8.23
CA GLU A 159 -3.70 -38.60 9.22
C GLU A 159 -3.47 -37.47 10.22
N PHE A 160 -4.51 -36.68 10.43
CA PHE A 160 -4.55 -35.54 11.32
C PHE A 160 -5.59 -35.81 12.40
N THR A 161 -5.14 -35.95 13.65
CA THR A 161 -6.07 -36.21 14.76
C THR A 161 -6.54 -34.91 15.41
N LYS A 162 -7.75 -34.95 15.96
CA LYS A 162 -8.38 -33.84 16.72
C LYS A 162 -8.41 -32.51 15.96
N CYS A 163 -8.90 -32.57 14.73
CA CYS A 163 -9.11 -31.41 13.87
C CYS A 163 -10.47 -30.75 14.11
N GLN A 164 -10.48 -29.43 14.00
CA GLN A 164 -11.68 -28.61 14.04
C GLN A 164 -11.76 -27.73 12.78
N PRO A 165 -12.57 -28.11 11.77
CA PRO A 165 -12.65 -27.37 10.53
C PRO A 165 -13.44 -26.06 10.67
N ILE A 166 -13.07 -25.05 9.88
CA ILE A 166 -13.77 -23.75 9.78
C ILE A 166 -13.97 -23.43 8.30
N GLY A 167 -15.18 -23.69 7.80
CA GLY A 167 -15.45 -23.73 6.35
C GLY A 167 -15.43 -22.37 5.66
N LEU A 168 -15.89 -21.30 6.31
CA LEU A 168 -15.96 -19.97 5.70
C LEU A 168 -14.59 -19.45 5.25
N VAL A 169 -13.52 -19.90 5.91
CA VAL A 169 -12.14 -19.44 5.68
C VAL A 169 -11.19 -20.57 5.32
N ASN A 170 -11.71 -21.78 5.08
CA ASN A 170 -10.93 -22.99 4.78
C ASN A 170 -9.70 -23.18 5.68
N ARG A 171 -9.89 -23.08 7.00
CA ARG A 171 -8.81 -23.37 7.98
C ARG A 171 -9.15 -24.53 8.90
N ILE A 172 -8.13 -25.30 9.27
CA ILE A 172 -8.21 -26.30 10.33
C ILE A 172 -7.59 -25.73 11.61
N HIS A 173 -8.34 -25.79 12.70
CA HIS A 173 -7.83 -25.55 14.05
C HIS A 173 -7.36 -26.87 14.67
N PRO A 174 -6.05 -27.04 14.98
CA PRO A 174 -5.58 -28.19 15.75
C PRO A 174 -5.97 -28.05 17.23
N VAL A 175 -6.63 -29.07 17.79
CA VAL A 175 -6.91 -29.11 19.23
C VAL A 175 -5.70 -29.68 19.98
N LYS A 176 -5.51 -29.26 21.24
CA LYS A 176 -4.40 -29.72 22.10
C LYS A 176 -4.24 -31.25 22.06
N GLY A 177 -3.01 -31.68 21.78
CA GLY A 177 -2.67 -33.10 21.63
C GLY A 177 -3.12 -33.71 20.30
N SER A 178 -3.27 -32.89 19.25
CA SER A 178 -3.35 -33.33 17.85
C SER A 178 -2.01 -33.94 17.43
N THR A 179 -2.08 -34.98 16.60
CA THR A 179 -0.94 -35.67 16.01
C THR A 179 -1.06 -35.67 14.49
N ILE A 180 0.08 -35.73 13.81
CA ILE A 180 0.16 -35.86 12.36
C ILE A 180 1.02 -37.08 12.08
N SER A 181 0.46 -38.05 11.36
CA SER A 181 1.13 -39.29 11.00
C SER A 181 1.01 -39.54 9.50
N LYS A 182 2.11 -40.00 8.90
CA LYS A 182 2.15 -40.33 7.47
C LYS A 182 1.31 -41.57 7.19
N THR A 183 0.53 -41.55 6.12
CA THR A 183 -0.15 -42.75 5.59
C THR A 183 0.57 -43.25 4.33
N ASN A 184 0.23 -44.48 3.92
CA ASN A 184 0.77 -45.10 2.70
C ASN A 184 -0.14 -44.89 1.49
N GLU A 185 -1.19 -44.06 1.61
CA GLU A 185 -2.11 -43.83 0.51
C GLU A 185 -1.49 -42.98 -0.61
N GLU A 186 -1.79 -43.36 -1.84
CA GLU A 186 -1.40 -42.64 -3.05
C GLU A 186 -2.47 -41.63 -3.47
N VAL A 187 -2.03 -40.53 -4.07
CA VAL A 187 -2.90 -39.46 -4.55
C VAL A 187 -3.50 -39.85 -5.90
N LEU A 188 -4.82 -39.87 -6.00
CA LEU A 188 -5.56 -40.10 -7.24
C LEU A 188 -6.50 -38.94 -7.49
N LEU A 189 -6.21 -38.10 -8.48
CA LEU A 189 -6.98 -36.89 -8.77
C LEU A 189 -8.41 -37.19 -9.21
N SER A 190 -8.66 -38.38 -9.76
CA SER A 190 -10.01 -38.86 -10.10
C SER A 190 -10.94 -39.01 -8.90
N LYS A 191 -10.40 -39.15 -7.68
CA LYS A 191 -11.20 -39.18 -6.44
C LYS A 191 -11.60 -37.80 -5.93
N PHE A 192 -11.11 -36.72 -6.54
CA PHE A 192 -11.36 -35.34 -6.12
C PHE A 192 -12.42 -34.65 -6.99
N ASN A 193 -13.53 -35.32 -7.27
CA ASN A 193 -14.64 -34.74 -8.03
C ASN A 193 -15.16 -33.42 -7.44
N PHE A 194 -15.10 -33.27 -6.11
CA PHE A 194 -15.42 -32.04 -5.39
C PHE A 194 -14.46 -30.87 -5.68
N LEU A 195 -13.33 -31.11 -6.36
CA LEU A 195 -12.37 -30.10 -6.86
C LEU A 195 -12.45 -29.86 -8.38
N PHE A 196 -13.26 -30.62 -9.12
CA PHE A 196 -13.32 -30.54 -10.59
C PHE A 196 -13.72 -29.16 -11.08
N THR A 197 -12.94 -28.62 -12.01
CA THR A 197 -13.13 -27.28 -12.58
C THR A 197 -12.98 -27.41 -14.09
N SER A 198 -14.02 -26.98 -14.82
CA SER A 198 -13.90 -26.92 -16.28
C SER A 198 -12.74 -26.02 -16.67
N PHE A 199 -11.98 -26.43 -17.68
CA PHE A 199 -10.78 -25.73 -18.13
C PHE A 199 -11.05 -24.26 -18.47
N ASP A 200 -12.22 -23.97 -19.04
CA ASP A 200 -12.61 -22.61 -19.47
C ASP A 200 -12.92 -21.68 -18.29
N ASP A 201 -13.29 -22.24 -17.13
CA ASP A 201 -13.66 -21.48 -15.94
C ASP A 201 -12.46 -21.08 -15.06
N ILE A 202 -11.27 -21.64 -15.32
CA ILE A 202 -10.06 -21.38 -14.50
C ILE A 202 -9.74 -19.88 -14.41
N LYS A 203 -9.97 -19.13 -15.49
CA LYS A 203 -9.70 -17.67 -15.49
C LYS A 203 -10.73 -16.86 -14.71
N LEU A 204 -11.89 -17.45 -14.39
CA LEU A 204 -13.01 -16.75 -13.76
C LEU A 204 -12.98 -16.85 -12.24
N VAL A 205 -12.23 -17.81 -11.67
CA VAL A 205 -12.19 -18.07 -10.22
C VAL A 205 -11.29 -17.12 -9.44
N SER A 206 -10.26 -16.53 -10.07
CA SER A 206 -9.33 -15.59 -9.43
C SER A 206 -10.00 -14.30 -8.96
N GLU A 207 -11.08 -13.88 -9.63
CA GLU A 207 -11.82 -12.64 -9.34
C GLU A 207 -12.95 -12.84 -8.32
N SER A 208 -13.13 -14.05 -7.79
CA SER A 208 -14.22 -14.37 -6.88
C SER A 208 -14.01 -13.74 -5.50
N ILE A 209 -15.03 -13.13 -4.91
CA ILE A 209 -14.96 -12.58 -3.53
C ILE A 209 -15.40 -13.59 -2.45
N GLU A 210 -15.66 -14.83 -2.87
CA GLU A 210 -16.16 -15.92 -2.02
C GLU A 210 -15.04 -16.46 -1.10
N MET A 211 -14.96 -16.05 0.17
CA MET A 211 -13.86 -16.48 1.06
C MET A 211 -13.70 -18.01 1.17
N GLU A 212 -14.81 -18.75 1.15
CA GLU A 212 -14.84 -20.19 1.41
C GLU A 212 -14.37 -21.06 0.23
N ILE A 213 -13.86 -20.45 -0.84
CA ILE A 213 -13.23 -21.20 -1.95
C ILE A 213 -11.71 -21.05 -1.98
N PHE A 214 -11.14 -20.15 -1.18
CA PHE A 214 -9.70 -19.90 -1.14
C PHE A 214 -9.07 -20.54 0.08
N CYS A 215 -7.82 -20.97 -0.05
CA CYS A 215 -6.97 -21.34 1.08
C CYS A 215 -5.58 -20.69 0.94
N GLU A 216 -4.78 -20.70 2.00
CA GLU A 216 -3.43 -20.15 1.99
C GLU A 216 -2.45 -21.15 1.37
N ILE A 217 -1.75 -20.75 0.30
CA ILE A 217 -0.86 -21.60 -0.49
C ILE A 217 0.46 -20.88 -0.77
N GLN A 218 1.58 -21.59 -0.71
CA GLN A 218 2.87 -21.04 -1.10
C GLN A 218 3.06 -21.10 -2.62
N SER A 219 3.36 -19.95 -3.24
CA SER A 219 3.89 -19.86 -4.60
C SER A 219 5.43 -19.89 -4.56
N GLN A 220 6.04 -20.53 -5.56
CA GLN A 220 7.48 -20.43 -5.78
C GLN A 220 7.90 -19.10 -6.43
N ASN A 221 6.96 -18.43 -7.11
CA ASN A 221 7.19 -17.23 -7.90
C ASN A 221 7.02 -15.94 -7.05
N SER A 222 6.84 -16.09 -5.74
CA SER A 222 6.62 -14.95 -4.83
C SER A 222 7.57 -14.99 -3.62
N GLU A 223 7.98 -13.81 -3.20
CA GLU A 223 8.70 -13.61 -1.93
C GLU A 223 7.75 -13.67 -0.73
N ILE A 224 6.46 -13.39 -0.94
CA ILE A 224 5.43 -13.47 0.10
C ILE A 224 5.24 -14.94 0.50
N LYS A 225 5.12 -15.18 1.81
CA LYS A 225 5.05 -16.52 2.40
C LYS A 225 3.94 -17.38 1.79
N GLN A 226 2.76 -16.80 1.67
CA GLN A 226 1.54 -17.49 1.27
C GLN A 226 0.56 -16.50 0.63
N HIS A 227 -0.15 -16.99 -0.36
CA HIS A 227 -1.18 -16.28 -1.10
C HIS A 227 -2.53 -16.98 -0.96
N MET A 228 -3.61 -16.23 -1.17
CA MET A 228 -4.94 -16.83 -1.32
C MET A 228 -5.03 -17.50 -2.70
N GLY A 229 -5.24 -18.82 -2.70
CA GLY A 229 -5.34 -19.60 -3.93
C GLY A 229 -6.60 -20.45 -3.96
N PHE A 230 -7.23 -20.51 -5.13
CA PHE A 230 -8.32 -21.44 -5.44
C PHE A 230 -7.71 -22.73 -5.99
N SER A 231 -7.79 -23.81 -5.21
CA SER A 231 -7.32 -25.13 -5.64
C SER A 231 -8.35 -25.84 -6.51
N PHE A 232 -7.90 -26.48 -7.58
CA PHE A 232 -8.77 -27.21 -8.49
C PHE A 232 -8.11 -28.44 -9.09
N VAL A 233 -8.95 -29.36 -9.58
CA VAL A 233 -8.57 -30.40 -10.52
C VAL A 233 -9.21 -30.06 -11.87
N SER A 234 -8.42 -30.06 -12.93
CA SER A 234 -8.91 -29.79 -14.29
C SER A 234 -8.25 -30.73 -15.29
N PHE A 235 -8.66 -30.61 -16.55
CA PHE A 235 -8.44 -31.61 -17.58
C PHE A 235 -7.95 -30.92 -18.85
N GLY A 236 -6.94 -31.49 -19.50
CA GLY A 236 -6.44 -30.91 -20.72
C GLY A 236 -5.33 -31.72 -21.38
N LYS A 237 -4.96 -31.28 -22.57
CA LYS A 237 -3.83 -31.81 -23.33
C LYS A 237 -2.60 -30.93 -23.13
N VAL A 238 -1.48 -31.53 -22.75
CA VAL A 238 -0.21 -30.83 -22.65
C VAL A 238 0.36 -30.61 -24.05
N LEU A 239 0.41 -29.36 -24.50
CA LEU A 239 0.96 -29.01 -25.80
C LEU A 239 2.49 -28.87 -25.75
N ASP A 240 2.97 -28.12 -24.76
CA ASP A 240 4.40 -27.82 -24.65
C ASP A 240 4.84 -27.52 -23.21
N ILE A 241 6.12 -27.74 -22.93
CA ILE A 241 6.77 -27.48 -21.65
C ILE A 241 8.14 -26.84 -21.90
N GLN A 242 8.31 -25.60 -21.47
CA GLN A 242 9.53 -24.80 -21.62
C GLN A 242 9.99 -24.30 -20.24
N GLY A 243 11.07 -24.91 -19.70
CA GLY A 243 11.46 -24.67 -18.31
C GLY A 243 10.32 -25.04 -17.36
N ASN A 244 9.90 -24.09 -16.52
CA ASN A 244 8.74 -24.25 -15.61
C ASN A 244 7.42 -23.83 -16.28
N ARG A 245 7.42 -23.32 -17.52
CA ARG A 245 6.20 -22.91 -18.20
C ARG A 245 5.55 -24.11 -18.89
N LEU A 246 4.26 -24.27 -18.67
CA LEU A 246 3.42 -25.35 -19.20
C LEU A 246 2.29 -24.72 -20.04
N ILE A 247 2.10 -25.21 -21.27
CA ILE A 247 1.01 -24.78 -22.15
C ILE A 247 0.04 -25.95 -22.32
N MET A 248 -1.22 -25.75 -21.94
CA MET A 248 -2.28 -26.75 -22.05
C MET A 248 -3.45 -26.26 -22.88
N GLU A 249 -4.07 -27.19 -23.59
CA GLU A 249 -5.31 -27.01 -24.35
C GLU A 249 -6.45 -27.75 -23.64
N GLY A 250 -7.63 -27.12 -23.56
CA GLY A 250 -8.83 -27.75 -22.99
C GLY A 250 -9.33 -28.94 -23.81
N MET A 251 -10.14 -29.82 -23.19
CA MET A 251 -10.58 -31.09 -23.77
C MET A 251 -11.31 -30.97 -25.12
N ASN A 252 -12.01 -29.85 -25.35
CA ASN A 252 -12.77 -29.56 -26.58
C ASN A 252 -12.10 -28.52 -27.48
N LYS A 253 -10.78 -28.32 -27.36
CA LYS A 253 -10.04 -27.19 -28.00
C LYS A 253 -10.64 -25.82 -27.64
N SER A 254 -11.28 -25.74 -26.48
CA SER A 254 -12.06 -24.60 -26.00
C SER A 254 -11.18 -23.40 -25.62
N GLY A 255 -9.88 -23.63 -25.41
CA GLY A 255 -8.90 -22.58 -25.24
C GLY A 255 -7.51 -23.12 -24.89
N ILE A 256 -6.53 -22.21 -24.91
CA ILE A 256 -5.15 -22.47 -24.46
C ILE A 256 -4.86 -21.59 -23.23
N ILE A 257 -4.33 -22.22 -22.18
CA ILE A 257 -3.92 -21.54 -20.95
C ILE A 257 -2.45 -21.86 -20.67
N SER A 258 -1.68 -20.82 -20.30
CA SER A 258 -0.33 -20.96 -19.77
C SER A 258 -0.40 -21.15 -18.26
N PHE A 259 0.41 -22.07 -17.76
CA PHE A 259 0.60 -22.38 -16.36
C PHE A 259 2.08 -22.33 -16.01
N THR A 260 2.41 -22.20 -14.73
CA THR A 260 3.75 -22.47 -14.21
C THR A 260 3.75 -23.72 -13.34
N ILE A 261 4.71 -24.61 -13.54
CA ILE A 261 4.91 -25.80 -12.71
C ILE A 261 5.59 -25.37 -11.42
N ASN A 262 4.97 -25.64 -10.26
CA ASN A 262 5.57 -25.35 -8.96
C ASN A 262 6.63 -26.42 -8.63
N SER A 263 7.88 -26.18 -9.02
CA SER A 263 8.98 -27.13 -8.90
C SER A 263 9.31 -27.50 -7.45
N ASN A 264 9.04 -26.62 -6.48
CA ASN A 264 9.26 -26.91 -5.05
C ASN A 264 8.38 -28.07 -4.55
N HIS A 265 7.18 -28.22 -5.11
CA HIS A 265 6.18 -29.18 -4.63
C HIS A 265 5.85 -30.26 -5.67
N TYR A 266 5.90 -29.95 -6.96
CA TYR A 266 5.51 -30.85 -8.06
C TYR A 266 6.26 -32.18 -8.02
N TYR A 267 7.59 -32.16 -7.96
CA TYR A 267 8.39 -33.38 -8.02
C TYR A 267 8.13 -34.30 -6.83
N ASN A 268 7.90 -33.73 -5.65
CA ASN A 268 7.52 -34.51 -4.48
C ASN A 268 6.12 -35.11 -4.65
N ASN A 269 5.18 -34.33 -5.19
CA ASN A 269 3.79 -34.77 -5.44
C ASN A 269 3.67 -35.80 -6.57
N SER A 270 4.57 -35.76 -7.56
CA SER A 270 4.50 -36.57 -8.78
C SER A 270 5.41 -37.80 -8.75
N ASP A 271 5.86 -38.22 -7.56
CA ASP A 271 6.85 -39.31 -7.39
C ASP A 271 8.07 -39.15 -8.32
N MET A 272 8.59 -37.92 -8.42
CA MET A 272 9.75 -37.53 -9.24
C MET A 272 9.56 -37.71 -10.76
N ILE A 273 8.33 -37.92 -11.24
CA ILE A 273 8.03 -37.96 -12.68
C ILE A 273 8.31 -36.60 -13.32
N SER A 274 9.20 -36.55 -14.30
CA SER A 274 9.50 -35.32 -15.04
C SER A 274 8.27 -34.79 -15.79
N PRO A 275 7.91 -33.50 -15.65
CA PRO A 275 6.82 -32.88 -16.41
C PRO A 275 6.95 -33.08 -17.93
N LYS A 276 8.17 -33.06 -18.47
CA LYS A 276 8.43 -33.22 -19.92
C LYS A 276 7.86 -34.50 -20.51
N LYS A 277 7.71 -35.56 -19.70
CA LYS A 277 7.09 -36.84 -20.12
C LYS A 277 5.59 -36.71 -20.42
N MET A 278 4.94 -35.64 -19.94
CA MET A 278 3.53 -35.37 -20.17
C MET A 278 3.26 -34.71 -21.52
N ARG A 279 4.29 -34.25 -22.24
CA ARG A 279 4.12 -33.56 -23.53
C ARG A 279 3.36 -34.42 -24.54
N GLY A 280 2.31 -33.85 -25.14
CA GLY A 280 1.43 -34.50 -26.10
C GLY A 280 0.32 -35.36 -25.48
N LYS A 281 0.34 -35.58 -24.16
CA LYS A 281 -0.61 -36.46 -23.45
C LYS A 281 -1.80 -35.67 -22.89
N HIS A 282 -2.90 -36.39 -22.68
CA HIS A 282 -4.03 -35.88 -21.89
C HIS A 282 -3.76 -36.16 -20.41
N VAL A 283 -4.11 -35.20 -19.57
CA VAL A 283 -3.84 -35.26 -18.14
C VAL A 283 -5.03 -34.78 -17.33
N ARG A 284 -5.21 -35.39 -16.16
CA ARG A 284 -5.78 -34.70 -14.99
C ARG A 284 -4.68 -33.93 -14.31
N PHE A 285 -4.93 -32.69 -13.94
CA PHE A 285 -3.94 -31.92 -13.22
C PHE A 285 -4.56 -31.18 -12.04
N PHE A 286 -3.79 -31.09 -10.96
CA PHE A 286 -4.10 -30.28 -9.80
C PHE A 286 -3.40 -28.93 -9.94
N GLY A 287 -4.19 -27.86 -9.92
CA GLY A 287 -3.72 -26.50 -10.10
C GLY A 287 -4.25 -25.54 -9.03
N VAL A 288 -3.64 -24.36 -9.01
CA VAL A 288 -4.00 -23.24 -8.14
C VAL A 288 -4.11 -21.98 -8.97
N ALA A 289 -5.26 -21.31 -8.90
CA ALA A 289 -5.46 -19.98 -9.44
C ALA A 289 -5.39 -18.96 -8.30
N TRP A 290 -4.62 -17.90 -8.48
CA TRP A 290 -4.36 -16.92 -7.43
C TRP A 290 -5.49 -15.91 -7.31
N TYR A 291 -5.82 -15.52 -6.07
CA TYR A 291 -6.80 -14.48 -5.83
C TYR A 291 -6.26 -13.14 -6.35
N ASN A 292 -6.92 -12.61 -7.38
CA ASN A 292 -6.59 -11.32 -7.94
C ASN A 292 -7.89 -10.63 -8.37
N PRO A 293 -8.65 -10.05 -7.42
CA PRO A 293 -9.90 -9.36 -7.73
C PRO A 293 -9.67 -8.07 -8.53
N ASP A 294 -8.43 -7.57 -8.51
CA ASP A 294 -8.11 -6.25 -8.99
C ASP A 294 -7.52 -6.24 -10.40
N ASN A 295 -6.80 -7.28 -10.79
CA ASN A 295 -6.00 -7.32 -12.02
C ASN A 295 -5.10 -6.08 -12.18
N ASP A 296 -4.75 -5.44 -11.05
CA ASP A 296 -4.04 -4.15 -10.99
C ASP A 296 -2.51 -4.32 -11.05
N GLY A 297 -2.02 -5.52 -11.38
CA GLY A 297 -0.59 -5.83 -11.58
C GLY A 297 0.29 -5.69 -10.34
N LYS A 298 -0.29 -5.58 -9.13
CA LYS A 298 0.48 -5.53 -7.86
C LYS A 298 0.80 -6.91 -7.30
N VAL A 299 0.06 -7.93 -7.70
CA VAL A 299 0.35 -9.33 -7.36
C VAL A 299 1.03 -9.94 -8.58
N ASP A 300 2.30 -10.33 -8.45
CA ASP A 300 3.13 -10.86 -9.55
C ASP A 300 2.76 -12.33 -9.91
N LEU A 301 1.51 -12.74 -9.64
CA LEU A 301 1.02 -14.12 -9.74
C LEU A 301 -0.23 -14.23 -10.61
N ASP A 302 -0.22 -13.61 -11.80
CA ASP A 302 -1.36 -13.69 -12.72
C ASP A 302 -1.48 -15.05 -13.45
N ILE A 303 -0.42 -15.87 -13.39
CA ILE A 303 -0.37 -17.18 -14.04
C ILE A 303 -0.68 -18.30 -13.02
N PRO A 304 -1.68 -19.16 -13.28
CA PRO A 304 -1.98 -20.29 -12.39
C PRO A 304 -0.82 -21.29 -12.30
N GLU A 305 -0.70 -21.94 -11.14
CA GLU A 305 0.35 -22.92 -10.86
C GLU A 305 -0.15 -24.37 -10.89
N VAL A 306 0.68 -25.29 -11.37
CA VAL A 306 0.40 -26.74 -11.38
C VAL A 306 1.29 -27.47 -10.38
N PHE A 307 0.67 -28.30 -9.54
CA PHE A 307 1.32 -29.04 -8.45
C PHE A 307 1.36 -30.55 -8.69
N LEU A 308 0.52 -31.10 -9.57
CA LEU A 308 0.52 -32.52 -9.93
C LEU A 308 -0.16 -32.72 -11.29
N MET A 309 0.37 -33.61 -12.12
CA MET A 309 -0.25 -34.10 -13.36
C MET A 309 -0.29 -35.62 -13.37
N GLN A 310 -1.39 -36.19 -13.82
CA GLN A 310 -1.60 -37.63 -13.99
C GLN A 310 -2.10 -37.87 -15.41
N GLU A 311 -1.36 -38.69 -16.17
CA GLU A 311 -1.76 -39.10 -17.52
C GLU A 311 -3.08 -39.87 -17.47
N GLU A 312 -3.96 -39.60 -18.44
CA GLU A 312 -5.21 -40.33 -18.61
C GLU A 312 -5.38 -40.69 -20.10
N MET A 313 -5.78 -41.94 -20.32
CA MET A 313 -5.95 -42.53 -21.65
C MET A 313 -7.42 -42.46 -22.10
N ASP A 314 -8.35 -42.44 -21.15
CA ASP A 314 -9.78 -42.32 -21.42
C ASP A 314 -10.18 -40.85 -21.66
N TYR A 315 -10.08 -40.44 -22.92
CA TYR A 315 -10.38 -39.09 -23.37
C TYR A 315 -11.86 -38.70 -23.21
N GLU A 316 -12.79 -39.64 -23.44
CA GLU A 316 -14.22 -39.36 -23.31
C GLU A 316 -14.61 -39.15 -21.84
N ARG A 317 -14.05 -39.95 -20.93
CA ARG A 317 -14.22 -39.72 -19.49
C ARG A 317 -13.76 -38.34 -19.05
N LEU A 318 -12.63 -37.86 -19.56
CA LEU A 318 -12.13 -36.51 -19.21
C LEU A 318 -13.08 -35.39 -19.66
N LYS A 319 -13.79 -35.55 -20.80
CA LYS A 319 -14.82 -34.58 -21.21
C LYS A 319 -16.00 -34.55 -20.25
N VAL A 320 -16.47 -35.73 -19.82
CA VAL A 320 -17.54 -35.84 -18.83
C VAL A 320 -17.14 -35.19 -17.51
N GLU A 321 -15.91 -35.44 -17.04
CA GLU A 321 -15.40 -34.85 -15.81
C GLU A 321 -15.20 -33.33 -15.90
N ASP A 322 -14.83 -32.79 -17.07
CA ASP A 322 -14.78 -31.34 -17.32
C ASP A 322 -16.17 -30.69 -17.16
N GLU A 323 -17.21 -31.34 -17.71
CA GLU A 323 -18.59 -30.87 -17.58
C GLU A 323 -19.12 -31.01 -16.13
N ILE A 324 -18.75 -32.08 -15.41
CA ILE A 324 -19.01 -32.16 -13.95
C ILE A 324 -18.39 -30.96 -13.24
N GLY A 325 -17.17 -30.55 -13.63
CA GLY A 325 -16.52 -29.36 -13.10
C GLY A 325 -17.29 -28.07 -13.42
N ARG A 326 -17.84 -27.96 -14.63
CA ARG A 326 -18.69 -26.83 -15.05
C ARG A 326 -19.94 -26.73 -14.18
N ILE A 327 -20.64 -27.85 -13.95
CA ILE A 327 -21.84 -27.96 -13.10
C ILE A 327 -21.51 -27.57 -11.65
N ARG A 328 -20.42 -28.13 -11.10
CA ARG A 328 -20.00 -27.88 -9.71
C ARG A 328 -19.74 -26.40 -9.45
N ILE A 329 -19.06 -25.70 -10.36
CA ILE A 329 -18.71 -24.29 -10.17
C ILE A 329 -19.95 -23.39 -10.22
N ARG A 330 -20.87 -23.68 -11.13
CA ARG A 330 -22.10 -22.89 -11.33
C ARG A 330 -23.22 -23.22 -10.34
N ASN A 331 -23.04 -24.25 -9.49
CA ASN A 331 -24.03 -24.85 -8.59
C ASN A 331 -25.26 -25.48 -9.28
N ARG A 332 -25.76 -24.85 -10.36
CA ARG A 332 -26.97 -25.21 -11.09
C ARG A 332 -26.77 -24.94 -12.58
N ILE A 333 -27.04 -25.95 -13.42
CA ILE A 333 -27.07 -25.81 -14.88
C ILE A 333 -28.36 -26.44 -15.43
N SER A 334 -28.94 -25.83 -16.47
CA SER A 334 -30.13 -26.39 -17.14
C SER A 334 -29.78 -27.64 -17.95
N GLN A 335 -30.71 -28.60 -18.06
CA GLN A 335 -30.46 -29.79 -18.87
C GLN A 335 -30.27 -29.47 -20.36
N SER A 336 -30.89 -28.40 -20.86
CA SER A 336 -30.67 -27.93 -22.24
C SER A 336 -29.24 -27.45 -22.47
N GLU A 337 -28.66 -26.69 -21.54
CA GLU A 337 -27.30 -26.16 -21.66
C GLU A 337 -26.24 -27.28 -21.60
N ILE A 338 -26.50 -28.34 -20.83
CA ILE A 338 -25.63 -29.53 -20.79
C ILE A 338 -25.65 -30.27 -22.13
N LYS A 339 -26.82 -30.43 -22.75
CA LYS A 339 -26.98 -31.12 -24.05
C LYS A 339 -26.35 -30.37 -25.22
N GLU A 340 -26.19 -29.05 -25.12
CA GLU A 340 -25.45 -28.26 -26.11
C GLU A 340 -23.93 -28.48 -26.00
N GLY A 341 -23.42 -28.86 -24.82
CA GLY A 341 -22.00 -29.10 -24.56
C GLY A 341 -21.54 -30.56 -24.71
N LEU A 342 -22.44 -31.52 -24.53
CA LEU A 342 -22.17 -32.96 -24.67
C LEU A 342 -23.15 -33.60 -25.66
N GLU A 343 -22.62 -34.28 -26.68
CA GLU A 343 -23.41 -35.03 -27.68
C GLU A 343 -24.11 -36.25 -27.04
N GLU A 344 -23.59 -36.76 -25.92
CA GLU A 344 -24.16 -37.88 -25.15
C GLU A 344 -24.83 -37.39 -23.86
N LYS A 345 -25.89 -38.08 -23.42
CA LYS A 345 -26.49 -37.84 -22.10
C LYS A 345 -25.46 -38.21 -21.04
N ILE A 346 -25.17 -37.29 -20.11
CA ILE A 346 -24.50 -37.65 -18.85
C ILE A 346 -25.41 -38.68 -18.15
N GLU A 347 -24.99 -39.95 -18.11
CA GLU A 347 -25.63 -40.94 -17.24
C GLU A 347 -25.54 -40.42 -15.80
N SER A 348 -26.54 -40.73 -14.97
CA SER A 348 -26.58 -40.25 -13.59
C SER A 348 -25.37 -40.76 -12.80
N GLU A 349 -24.31 -39.95 -12.78
CA GLU A 349 -23.13 -40.15 -11.97
C GLU A 349 -23.50 -39.94 -10.50
N ASN A 350 -22.83 -40.66 -9.60
CA ASN A 350 -23.10 -40.60 -8.15
C ASN A 350 -22.94 -39.19 -7.54
N CYS A 351 -22.30 -38.26 -8.25
CA CYS A 351 -22.06 -36.88 -7.83
C CYS A 351 -22.96 -35.84 -8.51
N LEU A 352 -23.95 -36.26 -9.30
CA LEU A 352 -24.90 -35.37 -9.96
C LEU A 352 -26.34 -35.72 -9.56
N GLU A 353 -27.12 -34.71 -9.18
CA GLU A 353 -28.54 -34.84 -8.89
C GLU A 353 -29.35 -34.02 -9.92
N SER A 354 -30.29 -34.67 -10.59
CA SER A 354 -31.23 -34.00 -11.50
C SER A 354 -32.57 -33.76 -10.82
N LYS A 355 -32.99 -32.49 -10.70
CA LYS A 355 -34.31 -32.10 -10.21
C LYS A 355 -35.00 -31.22 -11.24
N HIS A 356 -36.12 -31.69 -11.79
CA HIS A 356 -36.83 -31.04 -12.90
C HIS A 356 -35.89 -30.83 -14.10
N ASP A 357 -35.77 -29.60 -14.62
CA ASP A 357 -34.94 -29.23 -15.77
C ASP A 357 -33.53 -28.76 -15.37
N VAL A 358 -33.07 -29.11 -14.15
CA VAL A 358 -31.82 -28.61 -13.58
C VAL A 358 -30.98 -29.74 -13.02
N VAL A 359 -29.67 -29.65 -13.24
CA VAL A 359 -28.66 -30.55 -12.68
C VAL A 359 -27.82 -29.81 -11.63
N TYR A 360 -27.60 -30.48 -10.50
CA TYR A 360 -26.82 -30.01 -9.36
C TYR A 360 -25.65 -30.95 -9.07
N PHE A 361 -24.56 -30.43 -8.52
CA PHE A 361 -23.50 -31.25 -7.95
C PHE A 361 -23.88 -31.72 -6.54
N GLN A 362 -23.84 -33.02 -6.30
CA GLN A 362 -24.14 -33.63 -5.02
C GLN A 362 -22.86 -33.99 -4.27
N TYR A 363 -22.68 -33.36 -3.10
CA TYR A 363 -21.60 -33.70 -2.17
C TYR A 363 -21.93 -35.00 -1.43
N SER A 364 -20.94 -35.88 -1.30
CA SER A 364 -21.06 -37.14 -0.57
C SER A 364 -21.24 -36.91 0.94
N THR A 365 -22.03 -37.75 1.59
CA THR A 365 -22.15 -37.76 3.06
C THR A 365 -21.14 -38.71 3.67
N THR A 366 -20.61 -38.37 4.85
CA THR A 366 -19.68 -39.23 5.58
C THR A 366 -20.33 -39.79 6.84
N GLY A 367 -19.79 -40.88 7.40
CA GLY A 367 -20.22 -41.40 8.70
C GLY A 367 -19.86 -40.50 9.89
N ASP A 368 -18.95 -39.54 9.71
CA ASP A 368 -18.57 -38.61 10.78
C ASP A 368 -19.52 -37.39 10.82
N SER A 369 -20.18 -37.21 11.97
CA SER A 369 -21.17 -36.15 12.15
C SER A 369 -20.61 -34.72 12.01
N ILE A 370 -19.34 -34.50 12.35
CA ILE A 370 -18.68 -33.19 12.22
C ILE A 370 -18.45 -32.90 10.74
N CYS A 371 -17.93 -33.88 10.00
CA CYS A 371 -17.70 -33.75 8.56
C CYS A 371 -19.01 -33.55 7.79
N THR A 372 -20.06 -34.31 8.12
CA THR A 372 -21.38 -34.15 7.50
C THR A 372 -22.00 -32.79 7.81
N ASN A 373 -21.93 -32.31 9.06
CA ASN A 373 -22.40 -30.97 9.41
C ASN A 373 -21.59 -29.86 8.71
N PHE A 374 -20.29 -30.05 8.52
CA PHE A 374 -19.44 -29.13 7.77
C PHE A 374 -19.87 -29.04 6.30
N VAL A 375 -20.04 -30.18 5.63
CA VAL A 375 -20.49 -30.25 4.23
C VAL A 375 -21.88 -29.62 4.07
N ASN A 376 -22.79 -29.87 4.99
CA ASN A 376 -24.12 -29.26 4.98
C ASN A 376 -24.06 -27.74 5.16
N SER A 377 -23.26 -27.25 6.12
CA SER A 377 -23.13 -25.80 6.39
C SER A 377 -22.50 -25.06 5.21
N THR A 378 -21.47 -25.63 4.59
CA THR A 378 -20.84 -25.05 3.40
C THR A 378 -21.77 -25.12 2.16
N SER A 379 -22.57 -26.17 2.03
CA SER A 379 -23.59 -26.27 0.97
C SER A 379 -24.71 -25.23 1.15
N GLN A 380 -25.13 -24.97 2.39
CA GLN A 380 -26.06 -23.87 2.69
C GLN A 380 -25.48 -22.52 2.25
N ILE A 381 -24.21 -22.24 2.56
CA ILE A 381 -23.53 -21.01 2.11
C ILE A 381 -23.54 -20.92 0.58
N LYS A 382 -23.23 -22.01 -0.12
CA LYS A 382 -23.26 -22.04 -1.59
C LYS A 382 -24.64 -21.74 -2.16
N SER A 383 -25.71 -22.28 -1.55
CA SER A 383 -27.09 -22.07 -2.02
C SER A 383 -27.58 -20.61 -1.89
N LEU A 384 -27.04 -19.85 -0.93
CA LEU A 384 -27.33 -18.41 -0.80
C LEU A 384 -26.85 -17.58 -2.00
N ARG A 385 -26.05 -18.17 -2.88
CA ARG A 385 -25.36 -17.51 -3.99
C ARG A 385 -25.93 -17.86 -5.35
N ASP A 386 -26.86 -18.80 -5.41
CA ASP A 386 -27.39 -19.35 -6.67
C ASP A 386 -28.00 -18.26 -7.57
N GLU A 387 -28.74 -17.31 -6.99
CA GLU A 387 -29.37 -16.21 -7.74
C GLU A 387 -28.33 -15.36 -8.51
N LEU A 388 -27.15 -15.12 -7.92
CA LEU A 388 -26.10 -14.30 -8.53
C LEU A 388 -25.19 -15.09 -9.47
N LYS A 389 -25.19 -16.43 -9.38
CA LYS A 389 -24.38 -17.30 -10.23
C LYS A 389 -25.00 -17.62 -11.59
N ILE A 390 -26.24 -17.19 -11.83
CA ILE A 390 -26.92 -17.34 -13.13
C ILE A 390 -26.15 -16.61 -14.24
N SER A 391 -25.61 -15.42 -13.96
CA SER A 391 -24.91 -14.61 -14.97
C SER A 391 -23.41 -14.88 -15.08
N LYS A 392 -22.78 -15.38 -14.01
CA LYS A 392 -21.34 -15.65 -13.95
C LYS A 392 -21.08 -16.85 -13.02
N PRO A 393 -20.12 -17.74 -13.32
CA PRO A 393 -19.85 -18.93 -12.51
C PRO A 393 -19.37 -18.63 -11.07
N ARG A 394 -19.00 -17.38 -10.78
CA ARG A 394 -18.50 -16.91 -9.49
C ARG A 394 -19.01 -15.51 -9.19
N ILE A 395 -19.11 -15.18 -7.90
CA ILE A 395 -19.51 -13.85 -7.47
C ILE A 395 -18.32 -12.92 -7.52
N ARG A 396 -18.47 -11.84 -8.29
CA ARG A 396 -17.49 -10.77 -8.39
C ARG A 396 -17.95 -9.52 -7.67
N GLN A 397 -17.01 -8.63 -7.38
CA GLN A 397 -17.28 -7.40 -6.66
C GLN A 397 -18.39 -6.56 -7.34
N GLU A 398 -18.36 -6.44 -8.67
CA GLU A 398 -19.35 -5.65 -9.41
C GLU A 398 -20.79 -6.19 -9.34
N GLN A 399 -20.97 -7.45 -8.95
CA GLN A 399 -22.30 -8.03 -8.79
C GLN A 399 -22.94 -7.60 -7.48
N VAL A 400 -22.16 -7.39 -6.42
CA VAL A 400 -22.67 -7.19 -5.05
C VAL A 400 -22.40 -5.82 -4.47
N ILE A 401 -21.36 -5.11 -4.94
CA ILE A 401 -20.98 -3.78 -4.45
C ILE A 401 -21.57 -2.70 -5.35
N ASP A 402 -22.07 -1.64 -4.73
CA ASP A 402 -22.50 -0.42 -5.40
C ASP A 402 -21.32 0.56 -5.48
N LEU A 403 -20.84 0.78 -6.71
CA LEU A 403 -19.72 1.68 -6.99
C LEU A 403 -20.02 3.15 -6.68
N GLU A 404 -21.29 3.55 -6.62
CA GLU A 404 -21.68 4.89 -6.18
C GLU A 404 -21.51 5.06 -4.67
N LYS A 405 -21.72 3.98 -3.89
CA LYS A 405 -21.50 3.94 -2.44
C LYS A 405 -20.02 3.88 -2.05
N THR A 406 -19.15 3.41 -2.94
CA THR A 406 -17.70 3.39 -2.72
C THR A 406 -16.97 4.61 -3.30
N GLY A 407 -17.62 5.37 -4.17
CA GLY A 407 -17.09 6.63 -4.70
C GLY A 407 -17.22 7.82 -3.74
N LYS A 408 -16.81 9.02 -4.21
CA LYS A 408 -16.81 10.26 -3.42
C LYS A 408 -18.13 10.57 -2.72
N ALA A 409 -19.25 10.46 -3.44
CA ALA A 409 -20.59 10.71 -2.87
C ALA A 409 -20.96 9.70 -1.76
N GLY A 410 -20.52 8.45 -1.90
CA GLY A 410 -20.65 7.43 -0.87
C GLY A 410 -19.79 7.69 0.36
N MET A 411 -18.54 8.11 0.17
CA MET A 411 -17.66 8.56 1.27
C MET A 411 -18.30 9.72 2.05
N GLU A 412 -18.83 10.72 1.35
CA GLU A 412 -19.54 11.84 1.98
C GLU A 412 -20.75 11.38 2.78
N ARG A 413 -21.59 10.51 2.21
CA ARG A 413 -22.76 9.95 2.88
C ARG A 413 -22.38 9.20 4.15
N ASN A 414 -21.32 8.39 4.11
CA ASN A 414 -20.84 7.63 5.27
C ASN A 414 -20.29 8.55 6.38
N LEU A 415 -19.54 9.58 6.02
CA LEU A 415 -19.06 10.59 6.97
C LEU A 415 -20.21 11.40 7.58
N LYS A 416 -21.23 11.79 6.80
CA LYS A 416 -22.41 12.51 7.31
C LYS A 416 -23.23 11.65 8.29
N ARG A 417 -23.34 10.34 8.02
CA ARG A 417 -24.07 9.39 8.89
C ARG A 417 -23.33 9.10 10.20
N SER A 418 -22.00 9.16 10.22
CA SER A 418 -21.21 8.86 11.40
C SER A 418 -20.50 10.09 11.94
N SER A 419 -21.10 10.71 12.97
CA SER A 419 -20.51 11.84 13.70
C SER A 419 -19.09 11.55 14.17
N ASN A 420 -18.81 10.32 14.61
CA ASN A 420 -17.53 9.93 15.17
C ASN A 420 -16.44 9.90 14.08
N LEU A 421 -16.75 9.33 12.91
CA LEU A 421 -15.83 9.33 11.76
C LEU A 421 -15.50 10.75 11.31
N LEU A 422 -16.52 11.61 11.19
CA LEU A 422 -16.32 13.01 10.81
C LEU A 422 -15.49 13.76 11.85
N THR A 423 -15.75 13.56 13.15
CA THR A 423 -15.01 14.21 14.24
C THR A 423 -13.54 13.78 14.25
N ILE A 424 -13.25 12.47 14.13
CA ILE A 424 -11.88 11.95 14.08
C ILE A 424 -11.14 12.48 12.85
N LEU A 425 -11.78 12.45 11.68
CA LEU A 425 -11.19 12.95 10.43
C LEU A 425 -10.94 14.46 10.48
N THR A 426 -11.85 15.22 11.09
CA THR A 426 -11.70 16.68 11.28
C THR A 426 -10.56 16.98 12.25
N ASP A 427 -10.48 16.25 13.36
CA ASP A 427 -9.39 16.39 14.35
C ASP A 427 -8.03 16.07 13.71
N TYR A 428 -7.95 15.02 12.92
CA TYR A 428 -6.74 14.69 12.18
C TYR A 428 -6.29 15.83 11.28
N GLN A 429 -7.20 16.38 10.45
CA GLN A 429 -6.86 17.52 9.58
C GLN A 429 -6.47 18.75 10.40
N TRP A 430 -7.12 18.96 11.54
CA TRP A 430 -6.81 20.06 12.45
C TRP A 430 -5.41 19.96 13.03
N GLN A 431 -5.03 18.79 13.55
CA GLN A 431 -3.70 18.56 14.08
C GLN A 431 -2.64 18.78 12.99
N LYS A 432 -2.89 18.27 11.77
CA LYS A 432 -2.01 18.50 10.62
C LYS A 432 -1.84 19.98 10.29
N ASP A 433 -2.92 20.76 10.31
CA ASP A 433 -2.83 22.20 10.06
C ASP A 433 -2.10 22.94 11.19
N LEU A 434 -2.24 22.47 12.44
CA LEU A 434 -1.62 23.11 13.61
C LEU A 434 -0.13 22.79 13.77
N SER A 435 0.26 21.52 13.70
CA SER A 435 1.61 21.04 14.06
C SER A 435 2.34 20.35 12.90
N GLY A 436 1.72 20.19 11.73
CA GLY A 436 2.28 19.42 10.61
C GLY A 436 2.23 17.89 10.81
N GLN A 437 1.94 17.43 12.02
CA GLN A 437 1.94 16.01 12.39
C GLN A 437 0.63 15.62 13.08
N TYR A 438 0.33 14.32 13.07
CA TYR A 438 -0.81 13.79 13.82
C TYR A 438 -0.27 13.06 15.04
N ASP A 439 -0.67 13.49 16.22
CA ASP A 439 -0.36 12.82 17.48
C ASP A 439 -1.55 11.95 17.88
N LYS A 440 -1.37 10.64 17.65
CA LYS A 440 -2.38 9.64 18.02
C LYS A 440 -2.66 9.67 19.53
N LYS A 441 -1.65 9.89 20.38
CA LYS A 441 -1.84 9.91 21.84
C LYS A 441 -2.71 11.10 22.25
N LEU A 442 -2.46 12.27 21.68
CA LEU A 442 -3.28 13.46 21.89
C LEU A 442 -4.73 13.24 21.44
N ALA A 443 -4.93 12.57 20.30
CA ALA A 443 -6.27 12.24 19.82
C ALA A 443 -6.99 11.29 20.78
N LEU A 444 -6.30 10.25 21.25
CA LEU A 444 -6.85 9.31 22.24
C LEU A 444 -7.21 10.03 23.54
N GLU A 445 -6.33 10.89 24.06
CA GLU A 445 -6.60 11.70 25.27
C GLU A 445 -7.81 12.64 25.07
N LYS A 446 -7.92 13.30 23.91
CA LYS A 446 -9.04 14.19 23.57
C LYS A 446 -10.38 13.46 23.52
N PHE A 447 -10.37 12.21 23.08
CA PHE A 447 -11.58 11.41 22.93
C PHE A 447 -11.85 10.44 24.09
N ALA A 448 -10.93 10.32 25.07
CA ALA A 448 -10.99 9.36 26.18
C ALA A 448 -12.24 9.45 27.08
N GLY A 449 -13.04 10.52 26.97
CA GLY A 449 -14.34 10.67 27.66
C GLY A 449 -15.57 10.63 26.75
N ILE A 450 -15.38 10.51 25.44
CA ILE A 450 -16.45 10.50 24.42
C ILE A 450 -16.56 9.11 23.79
N TYR A 451 -15.41 8.47 23.52
CA TYR A 451 -15.33 7.15 22.93
C TYR A 451 -14.26 6.31 23.63
N PRO A 452 -14.49 5.00 23.82
CA PRO A 452 -13.43 4.06 24.20
C PRO A 452 -12.24 4.07 23.21
N GLU A 453 -11.03 3.82 23.71
CA GLU A 453 -9.78 3.91 22.92
C GLU A 453 -9.79 2.96 21.71
N ASP A 454 -10.23 1.73 21.93
CA ASP A 454 -10.45 0.68 20.93
C ASP A 454 -11.49 1.08 19.87
N MET A 455 -12.53 1.82 20.26
CA MET A 455 -13.49 2.38 19.31
C MET A 455 -12.85 3.41 18.38
N ILE A 456 -11.95 4.26 18.88
CA ILE A 456 -11.26 5.27 18.05
C ILE A 456 -10.38 4.58 17.03
N GLU A 457 -9.58 3.59 17.45
CA GLU A 457 -8.74 2.81 16.56
C GLU A 457 -9.57 2.12 15.47
N ARG A 458 -10.69 1.49 15.84
CA ARG A 458 -11.66 0.89 14.90
C ARG A 458 -12.14 1.89 13.86
N LYS A 459 -12.47 3.11 14.28
CA LYS A 459 -12.97 4.14 13.35
C LYS A 459 -11.88 4.67 12.43
N ILE A 460 -10.62 4.77 12.87
CA ILE A 460 -9.48 5.09 11.99
C ILE A 460 -9.31 3.99 10.92
N TRP A 461 -9.38 2.71 11.33
CA TRP A 461 -9.34 1.59 10.38
C TRP A 461 -10.50 1.62 9.38
N ARG A 462 -11.72 1.95 9.84
CA ARG A 462 -12.87 2.15 8.94
C ARG A 462 -12.61 3.25 7.91
N LEU A 463 -11.98 4.37 8.28
CA LEU A 463 -11.61 5.42 7.33
C LEU A 463 -10.61 4.92 6.27
N LYS A 464 -9.70 4.01 6.63
CA LYS A 464 -8.79 3.35 5.66
C LYS A 464 -9.56 2.49 4.67
N TYR A 465 -10.49 1.66 5.14
CA TYR A 465 -11.27 0.76 4.28
C TYR A 465 -12.21 1.50 3.33
N LEU A 466 -12.75 2.64 3.78
CA LEU A 466 -13.48 3.58 2.93
C LEU A 466 -12.59 4.33 1.93
N GLY A 467 -11.26 4.15 1.96
CA GLY A 467 -10.33 4.85 1.06
C GLY A 467 -10.13 6.34 1.40
N ILE A 468 -10.61 6.79 2.56
CA ILE A 468 -10.46 8.17 3.05
C ILE A 468 -9.06 8.37 3.65
N PHE A 469 -8.48 7.32 4.23
CA PHE A 469 -7.13 7.30 4.78
C PHE A 469 -6.21 6.31 4.07
N GLU A 470 -4.92 6.63 4.07
CA GLU A 470 -3.82 5.73 3.70
C GLU A 470 -2.84 5.62 4.87
N PHE A 471 -2.40 4.39 5.12
CA PHE A 471 -1.28 4.11 6.02
C PHE A 471 -0.06 3.79 5.16
N ASP A 472 0.90 4.72 5.07
CA ASP A 472 2.24 4.38 4.62
C ASP A 472 3.08 3.97 5.84
N LYS A 473 4.13 3.15 5.64
CA LYS A 473 4.97 2.46 6.64
C LYS A 473 5.50 3.35 7.79
N LYS A 474 5.33 4.67 7.72
CA LYS A 474 5.65 5.64 8.79
C LYS A 474 4.61 6.75 9.00
N HIS A 475 3.60 6.91 8.14
CA HIS A 475 2.68 8.05 8.22
C HIS A 475 1.26 7.69 7.77
N GLU A 476 0.28 8.04 8.60
CA GLU A 476 -1.13 8.13 8.21
C GLU A 476 -1.31 9.39 7.35
N LYS A 477 -2.17 9.34 6.32
CA LYS A 477 -2.53 10.50 5.50
C LYS A 477 -3.97 10.41 4.98
N ILE A 478 -4.69 11.53 4.97
CA ILE A 478 -5.99 11.64 4.27
C ILE A 478 -5.75 11.62 2.75
N THR A 479 -6.49 10.79 2.03
CA THR A 479 -6.42 10.72 0.55
C THR A 479 -6.97 12.00 -0.10
N SER A 480 -6.65 12.25 -1.37
CA SER A 480 -7.22 13.40 -2.09
C SER A 480 -8.75 13.38 -2.11
N ASP A 481 -9.33 12.20 -2.25
CA ASP A 481 -10.77 12.00 -2.29
C ASP A 481 -11.38 12.14 -0.89
N GLY A 482 -10.70 11.64 0.14
CA GLY A 482 -11.06 11.87 1.54
C GLY A 482 -11.05 13.35 1.93
N LYS A 483 -10.04 14.12 1.48
CA LYS A 483 -9.96 15.57 1.72
C LYS A 483 -11.11 16.31 1.04
N ALA A 484 -11.46 15.92 -0.19
CA ALA A 484 -12.58 16.50 -0.92
C ALA A 484 -13.93 16.21 -0.24
N ALA A 485 -14.15 14.97 0.23
CA ALA A 485 -15.35 14.60 0.96
C ALA A 485 -15.49 15.38 2.28
N LEU A 486 -14.40 15.46 3.07
CA LEU A 486 -14.35 16.24 4.30
C LEU A 486 -14.68 17.72 4.04
N LYS A 487 -14.05 18.29 3.01
CA LYS A 487 -14.26 19.68 2.57
C LYS A 487 -15.74 19.95 2.28
N ASN A 488 -16.39 19.13 1.45
CA ASN A 488 -17.78 19.34 1.06
C ASN A 488 -18.73 19.32 2.27
N ILE A 489 -18.51 18.39 3.21
CA ILE A 489 -19.32 18.31 4.44
C ILE A 489 -19.10 19.53 5.34
N LEU A 490 -17.85 19.94 5.52
CA LEU A 490 -17.56 21.10 6.34
C LEU A 490 -18.02 22.40 5.67
N TYR A 491 -18.07 22.49 4.35
CA TYR A 491 -18.58 23.65 3.62
C TYR A 491 -20.05 23.92 3.90
N GLU A 492 -20.88 22.88 3.97
CA GLU A 492 -22.28 23.00 4.38
C GLU A 492 -22.35 23.63 5.79
N LYS A 493 -21.59 23.07 6.75
CA LYS A 493 -21.51 23.62 8.12
C LYS A 493 -20.97 25.06 8.16
N ILE A 494 -19.98 25.39 7.34
CA ILE A 494 -19.44 26.75 7.24
C ILE A 494 -20.50 27.69 6.71
N SER A 495 -21.24 27.33 5.65
CA SER A 495 -22.28 28.19 5.08
C SER A 495 -23.42 28.46 6.06
N GLU A 496 -23.83 27.45 6.82
CA GLU A 496 -24.81 27.59 7.91
C GLU A 496 -24.30 28.52 9.02
N ASN A 497 -23.01 28.47 9.35
CA ASN A 497 -22.42 29.30 10.39
C ASN A 497 -21.94 30.69 9.92
N LEU A 498 -21.62 30.88 8.63
CA LEU A 498 -21.13 32.16 8.08
C LEU A 498 -22.22 33.20 7.97
N THR A 499 -23.49 32.80 7.89
CA THR A 499 -24.61 33.74 8.10
C THR A 499 -24.60 34.36 9.51
N LEU A 500 -23.85 33.76 10.45
CA LEU A 500 -23.67 34.21 11.84
C LEU A 500 -22.26 34.75 12.15
N MET A 501 -21.30 34.71 11.20
CA MET A 501 -19.92 35.15 11.45
C MET A 501 -19.71 36.66 11.30
N GLN A 502 -18.68 37.15 12.00
CA GLN A 502 -18.21 38.53 11.99
C GLN A 502 -17.76 38.97 10.58
N ASP A 503 -17.77 40.28 10.32
CA ASP A 503 -17.35 40.86 9.02
C ASP A 503 -15.88 40.62 8.65
N ILE A 504 -15.07 40.14 9.61
CA ILE A 504 -13.66 39.81 9.47
C ILE A 504 -13.44 38.37 9.92
N VAL A 505 -12.81 37.56 9.06
CA VAL A 505 -12.44 36.17 9.33
C VAL A 505 -10.91 36.06 9.36
N ARG A 506 -10.37 35.49 10.44
CA ARG A 506 -8.93 35.26 10.60
C ARG A 506 -8.62 33.77 10.59
N LEU A 507 -7.56 33.37 9.89
CA LEU A 507 -7.18 31.95 9.81
C LEU A 507 -6.57 31.41 11.10
N ASP A 508 -5.92 32.25 11.90
CA ASP A 508 -5.33 31.87 13.20
C ASP A 508 -6.39 31.58 14.29
N ASN A 509 -7.61 32.08 14.11
CA ASN A 509 -8.77 31.89 14.98
C ASN A 509 -9.90 31.09 14.28
N ALA A 510 -9.53 30.21 13.36
CA ALA A 510 -10.52 29.41 12.62
C ALA A 510 -11.33 28.48 13.56
N ILE A 511 -12.61 28.26 13.23
CA ILE A 511 -13.52 27.34 13.95
C ILE A 511 -13.50 25.92 13.34
N ILE A 512 -12.91 25.80 12.16
CA ILE A 512 -12.71 24.58 11.37
C ILE A 512 -11.25 24.52 10.92
N PRO A 513 -10.72 23.37 10.43
CA PRO A 513 -9.32 23.28 10.00
C PRO A 513 -8.96 24.42 9.01
N PRO A 514 -7.91 25.22 9.29
CA PRO A 514 -7.53 26.39 8.47
C PRO A 514 -7.37 26.09 6.99
N SER A 515 -6.85 24.91 6.64
CA SER A 515 -6.67 24.47 5.25
C SER A 515 -7.97 24.29 4.49
N ILE A 516 -9.06 23.95 5.19
CA ILE A 516 -10.39 23.82 4.60
C ILE A 516 -11.08 25.19 4.54
N LEU A 517 -10.90 26.02 5.59
CA LEU A 517 -11.48 27.36 5.66
C LEU A 517 -10.96 28.27 4.54
N ILE A 518 -9.65 28.31 4.30
CA ILE A 518 -9.08 29.16 3.23
C ILE A 518 -9.59 28.74 1.85
N GLU A 519 -9.71 27.43 1.60
CA GLU A 519 -10.28 26.95 0.34
C GLU A 519 -11.74 27.39 0.21
N TYR A 520 -12.51 27.44 1.30
CA TYR A 520 -13.89 27.91 1.27
C TYR A 520 -13.94 29.39 0.88
N LEU A 521 -13.13 30.20 1.57
CA LEU A 521 -13.09 31.64 1.39
C LEU A 521 -12.66 32.02 -0.03
N ARG A 522 -11.68 31.32 -0.62
CA ARG A 522 -11.27 31.49 -2.03
C ARG A 522 -12.39 31.24 -3.03
N ASN A 523 -13.33 30.34 -2.71
CA ASN A 523 -14.48 30.03 -3.55
C ASN A 523 -15.74 30.84 -3.18
N SER A 524 -15.67 31.68 -2.14
CA SER A 524 -16.82 32.44 -1.66
C SER A 524 -16.99 33.74 -2.44
N GLU A 525 -18.21 34.04 -2.86
CA GLU A 525 -18.54 35.35 -3.42
C GLU A 525 -18.64 36.45 -2.35
N GLN A 526 -18.77 36.09 -1.07
CA GLN A 526 -19.06 37.04 0.02
C GLN A 526 -17.81 37.68 0.63
N PHE A 527 -16.64 37.04 0.51
CA PHE A 527 -15.41 37.47 1.16
C PHE A 527 -14.33 37.82 0.13
N SER A 528 -13.37 38.64 0.53
CA SER A 528 -12.17 38.94 -0.24
C SER A 528 -10.95 39.00 0.68
N PRO A 529 -9.75 38.60 0.19
CA PRO A 529 -8.50 38.77 0.93
C PRO A 529 -8.31 40.23 1.38
N PHE A 530 -7.77 40.44 2.58
CA PHE A 530 -7.53 41.78 3.08
C PHE A 530 -6.45 42.48 2.26
N VAL A 531 -6.78 43.67 1.72
CA VAL A 531 -5.88 44.45 0.88
C VAL A 531 -4.93 45.28 1.75
N LEU A 532 -3.68 44.81 1.87
CA LEU A 532 -2.61 45.49 2.61
C LEU A 532 -2.27 46.83 1.94
N ASN A 533 -2.01 46.80 0.62
CA ASN A 533 -1.73 47.99 -0.19
C ASN A 533 -2.25 47.83 -1.63
N LYS A 534 -2.02 48.82 -2.51
CA LYS A 534 -2.55 48.81 -3.89
C LYS A 534 -2.14 47.57 -4.71
N ASN A 535 -1.06 46.89 -4.33
CA ASN A 535 -0.47 45.79 -5.08
C ASN A 535 -0.30 44.51 -4.25
N SER A 536 -0.80 44.45 -3.01
CA SER A 536 -0.68 43.24 -2.18
C SER A 536 -1.87 43.06 -1.25
N SER A 537 -2.23 41.79 -1.07
CA SER A 537 -3.25 41.31 -0.16
C SER A 537 -2.72 40.12 0.63
N THR A 538 -3.39 39.77 1.72
CA THR A 538 -3.10 38.55 2.48
C THR A 538 -4.34 37.67 2.55
N GLU A 539 -4.14 36.37 2.44
CA GLU A 539 -5.15 35.33 2.63
C GLU A 539 -5.19 34.83 4.09
N THR A 540 -4.39 35.41 4.98
CA THR A 540 -4.48 35.14 6.43
C THR A 540 -5.68 35.84 7.08
N ILE A 541 -6.15 36.94 6.48
CA ILE A 541 -7.27 37.76 6.94
C ILE A 541 -8.21 37.98 5.75
N TRP A 542 -9.49 37.65 5.94
CA TRP A 542 -10.53 37.83 4.94
C TRP A 542 -11.59 38.79 5.45
N VAL A 543 -12.07 39.66 4.57
CA VAL A 543 -13.07 40.68 4.90
C VAL A 543 -14.29 40.47 4.02
N LYS A 544 -15.47 40.57 4.64
CA LYS A 544 -16.74 40.52 3.93
C LYS A 544 -16.82 41.70 2.96
N LYS A 545 -17.21 41.43 1.71
CA LYS A 545 -17.34 42.47 0.68
C LYS A 545 -18.35 43.52 1.13
N ASN A 546 -18.06 44.79 0.84
CA ASN A 546 -18.83 45.97 1.25
C ASN A 546 -18.71 46.37 2.73
N THR A 547 -17.82 45.75 3.49
CA THR A 547 -17.47 46.21 4.85
C THR A 547 -16.24 47.12 4.81
N ASN A 548 -16.21 48.14 5.67
CA ASN A 548 -15.02 48.98 5.90
C ASN A 548 -14.27 48.48 7.15
N PRO A 549 -13.25 47.62 6.99
CA PRO A 549 -12.51 47.10 8.14
C PRO A 549 -11.60 48.19 8.75
N VAL A 550 -11.26 48.03 10.02
CA VAL A 550 -10.26 48.87 10.71
C VAL A 550 -8.86 48.54 10.16
N ARG A 551 -8.51 49.16 9.03
CA ARG A 551 -7.32 48.82 8.24
C ARG A 551 -6.00 48.91 9.03
N ALA A 552 -5.88 49.87 9.93
CA ALA A 552 -4.66 50.09 10.71
C ALA A 552 -4.37 48.95 11.70
N GLU A 553 -5.40 48.47 12.40
CA GLU A 553 -5.28 47.37 13.36
C GLU A 553 -4.90 46.06 12.65
N LEU A 554 -5.64 45.70 11.58
CA LEU A 554 -5.37 44.46 10.82
C LEU A 554 -3.99 44.47 10.15
N GLN A 555 -3.53 45.62 9.68
CA GLN A 555 -2.17 45.76 9.13
C GLN A 555 -1.11 45.59 10.21
N THR A 556 -1.36 46.11 11.42
CA THR A 556 -0.45 45.99 12.56
C THR A 556 -0.37 44.54 13.03
N GLU A 557 -1.51 43.85 13.12
CA GLU A 557 -1.63 42.43 13.44
C GLU A 557 -0.85 41.55 12.44
N TYR A 558 -1.10 41.73 11.14
CA TYR A 558 -0.38 41.01 10.08
C TYR A 558 1.14 41.24 10.13
N ASN A 559 1.57 42.50 10.31
CA ASN A 559 2.99 42.82 10.42
C ASN A 559 3.63 42.20 11.67
N SER A 560 2.91 42.18 12.80
CA SER A 560 3.38 41.54 14.03
C SER A 560 3.65 40.05 13.80
N ASN A 561 2.71 39.34 13.16
CA ASN A 561 2.87 37.91 12.88
C ASN A 561 4.07 37.60 11.98
N ILE A 562 4.32 38.43 10.96
CA ILE A 562 5.50 38.27 10.11
C ILE A 562 6.79 38.51 10.88
N ASN A 563 6.82 39.56 11.71
CA ASN A 563 8.02 39.90 12.45
C ASN A 563 8.41 38.76 13.39
N SER A 564 7.46 38.15 14.10
CA SER A 564 7.71 36.97 14.93
C SER A 564 8.30 35.80 14.12
N ILE A 565 7.75 35.52 12.92
CA ILE A 565 8.26 34.46 12.03
C ILE A 565 9.68 34.76 11.56
N LEU A 566 9.93 35.96 11.05
CA LEU A 566 11.24 36.36 10.53
C LEU A 566 12.29 36.46 11.64
N GLU A 567 11.89 36.85 12.86
CA GLU A 567 12.77 36.88 14.02
C GLU A 567 13.31 35.48 14.34
N VAL A 568 12.43 34.47 14.41
CA VAL A 568 12.86 33.07 14.59
C VAL A 568 13.82 32.65 13.49
N MET A 569 13.48 32.92 12.22
CA MET A 569 14.35 32.58 11.08
C MET A 569 15.68 33.37 11.08
N SER A 570 15.70 34.56 11.66
CA SER A 570 16.90 35.42 11.75
C SER A 570 17.88 34.99 12.84
N ASN A 571 17.47 34.09 13.75
CA ASN A 571 18.36 33.54 14.77
C ASN A 571 19.22 32.38 14.25
N VAL A 572 18.94 31.89 13.04
CA VAL A 572 19.64 30.77 12.42
C VAL A 572 20.19 31.13 11.04
N SER A 573 21.20 30.39 10.60
CA SER A 573 21.83 30.57 9.27
C SER A 573 21.34 29.59 8.21
N TYR A 574 20.66 28.53 8.65
CA TYR A 574 20.20 27.42 7.82
C TYR A 574 18.68 27.47 7.61
N PRO A 575 18.16 26.81 6.55
CA PRO A 575 16.71 26.70 6.33
C PRO A 575 16.01 25.98 7.50
N VAL A 576 14.80 26.42 7.83
CA VAL A 576 13.99 25.86 8.93
C VAL A 576 12.60 25.46 8.44
N THR A 577 11.98 24.45 9.05
CA THR A 577 10.62 24.05 8.71
C THR A 577 9.60 24.95 9.38
N SER A 578 8.40 25.07 8.80
CA SER A 578 7.28 25.78 9.42
C SER A 578 6.91 25.21 10.79
N GLN A 579 7.13 23.91 11.01
CA GLN A 579 6.97 23.24 12.29
C GLN A 579 7.92 23.82 13.35
N LEU A 580 9.23 23.89 13.06
CA LEU A 580 10.20 24.45 14.00
C LEU A 580 9.91 25.93 14.32
N ILE A 581 9.47 26.70 13.31
CA ILE A 581 9.07 28.10 13.52
C ILE A 581 7.88 28.18 14.50
N SER A 582 6.88 27.31 14.33
CA SER A 582 5.71 27.25 15.22
C SER A 582 6.10 26.92 16.67
N GLU A 583 6.98 25.93 16.85
CA GLU A 583 7.49 25.49 18.15
C GLU A 583 8.25 26.62 18.87
N GLU A 584 9.15 27.31 18.16
CA GLU A 584 9.93 28.44 18.69
C GLU A 584 9.06 29.65 19.07
N ILE A 585 8.04 29.98 18.27
CA ILE A 585 7.09 31.06 18.61
C ILE A 585 6.29 30.68 19.86
N LEU A 586 5.87 29.42 19.98
CA LEU A 586 5.16 28.94 21.16
C LEU A 586 6.04 29.04 22.41
N GLU A 587 7.32 28.66 22.33
CA GLU A 587 8.25 28.73 23.46
C GLU A 587 8.56 30.18 23.89
N LYS A 588 8.77 31.09 22.93
CA LYS A 588 9.18 32.48 23.22
C LYS A 588 8.02 33.39 23.60
N GLU A 589 6.88 33.25 22.91
CA GLU A 589 5.75 34.18 23.05
C GLU A 589 4.55 33.55 23.79
N ASN A 590 4.61 32.26 24.14
CA ASN A 590 3.46 31.48 24.63
C ASN A 590 2.24 31.57 23.69
N LYS A 591 2.51 31.74 22.39
CA LYS A 591 1.51 31.96 21.35
C LYS A 591 1.49 30.77 20.39
N LYS A 592 0.37 30.03 20.40
CA LYS A 592 0.18 28.90 19.51
C LYS A 592 -0.12 29.38 18.09
N THR A 593 0.85 29.27 17.19
CA THR A 593 0.70 29.66 15.79
C THR A 593 0.66 28.42 14.89
N SER A 594 -0.38 28.28 14.07
CA SER A 594 -0.55 27.13 13.17
C SER A 594 0.59 27.03 12.14
N VAL A 595 1.11 25.82 11.93
CA VAL A 595 2.08 25.51 10.85
C VAL A 595 1.54 25.93 9.48
N PHE A 596 0.28 25.61 9.17
CA PHE A 596 -0.38 26.01 7.93
C PHE A 596 -0.47 27.53 7.76
N PHE A 597 -0.74 28.26 8.85
CA PHE A 597 -0.76 29.72 8.84
C PHE A 597 0.62 30.32 8.52
N ILE A 598 1.69 29.78 9.12
CA ILE A 598 3.07 30.19 8.84
C ILE A 598 3.42 29.95 7.36
N GLU A 599 3.02 28.80 6.80
CA GLU A 599 3.25 28.48 5.39
C GLU A 599 2.59 29.49 4.43
N ILE A 600 1.37 29.96 4.73
CA ILE A 600 0.69 30.99 3.92
C ILE A 600 1.49 32.30 3.96
N ILE A 601 1.88 32.75 5.16
CA ILE A 601 2.66 33.98 5.31
C ILE A 601 3.99 33.89 4.55
N LEU A 602 4.69 32.77 4.65
CA LEU A 602 5.98 32.59 4.01
C LEU A 602 5.86 32.53 2.47
N LYS A 603 4.81 31.87 1.94
CA LYS A 603 4.49 31.91 0.50
C LYS A 603 4.18 33.33 0.01
N GLU A 604 3.33 34.05 0.75
CA GLU A 604 3.03 35.44 0.44
C GLU A 604 4.29 36.31 0.45
N ARG A 605 5.22 36.06 1.37
CA ARG A 605 6.49 36.79 1.47
C ARG A 605 7.48 36.47 0.35
N GLU A 606 7.57 35.21 -0.05
CA GLU A 606 8.33 34.83 -1.24
C GLU A 606 7.79 35.52 -2.50
N GLU A 607 6.47 35.53 -2.69
CA GLU A 607 5.84 36.13 -3.88
C GLU A 607 5.87 37.68 -3.88
N GLN A 608 5.62 38.32 -2.73
CA GLN A 608 5.49 39.77 -2.65
C GLN A 608 6.86 40.47 -2.58
N THR A 609 7.73 39.98 -1.70
CA THR A 609 9.01 40.63 -1.36
C THR A 609 10.23 39.84 -1.79
N GLY A 610 10.11 38.52 -2.06
CA GLY A 610 11.27 37.66 -2.32
C GLY A 610 12.19 37.54 -1.10
N SER A 611 11.67 37.83 0.10
CA SER A 611 12.52 37.92 1.30
C SER A 611 12.91 36.56 1.86
N VAL A 612 12.09 35.55 1.58
CA VAL A 612 12.31 34.16 1.95
C VAL A 612 12.25 33.30 0.69
N SER A 613 12.86 32.12 0.75
CA SER A 613 12.72 31.10 -0.30
C SER A 613 12.48 29.73 0.33
N HIS A 614 11.85 28.82 -0.41
CA HIS A 614 11.63 27.45 0.04
C HIS A 614 12.26 26.40 -0.89
N ASP A 615 12.61 25.25 -0.30
CA ASP A 615 12.86 23.98 -0.99
C ASP A 615 12.28 22.84 -0.14
N GLY A 616 11.35 22.08 -0.72
CA GLY A 616 10.49 21.17 0.05
C GLY A 616 9.74 21.89 1.17
N ASP A 617 9.83 21.38 2.40
CA ASP A 617 9.15 21.91 3.59
C ASP A 617 9.99 22.92 4.38
N SER A 618 11.17 23.31 3.87
CA SER A 618 12.13 24.17 4.56
C SER A 618 12.22 25.55 3.94
N TRP A 619 12.29 26.56 4.80
CA TRP A 619 12.28 27.99 4.46
C TRP A 619 13.58 28.64 4.87
N LYS A 620 14.17 29.43 3.97
CA LYS A 620 15.40 30.19 4.23
C LYS A 620 15.10 31.68 4.22
N TYR A 621 15.55 32.37 5.28
CA TYR A 621 15.54 33.83 5.28
C TYR A 621 16.78 34.37 4.58
N LEU A 622 16.60 35.06 3.45
CA LEU A 622 17.68 35.42 2.54
C LEU A 622 18.57 36.55 3.10
N ILE A 623 19.88 36.43 2.88
CA ILE A 623 20.91 37.32 3.44
C ILE A 623 20.65 38.78 3.06
N HIS A 624 20.37 39.05 1.79
CA HIS A 624 20.10 40.41 1.32
C HIS A 624 18.92 41.05 2.07
N SER A 625 17.87 40.27 2.36
CA SER A 625 16.69 40.77 3.07
C SER A 625 16.97 40.97 4.56
N ARG A 626 17.71 40.07 5.20
CA ARG A 626 18.20 40.24 6.59
C ARG A 626 19.02 41.52 6.75
N LEU A 627 19.88 41.83 5.78
CA LEU A 627 20.66 43.07 5.77
C LEU A 627 19.76 44.31 5.68
N LEU A 628 18.76 44.30 4.81
CA LEU A 628 17.79 45.40 4.68
C LEU A 628 16.99 45.61 5.96
N ASP A 629 16.53 44.53 6.59
CA ASP A 629 15.79 44.59 7.85
C ASP A 629 16.67 45.13 8.98
N LEU A 630 17.94 44.70 9.07
CA LEU A 630 18.90 45.24 10.04
C LEU A 630 19.03 46.77 9.95
N PHE A 631 19.26 47.29 8.74
CA PHE A 631 19.39 48.73 8.54
C PHE A 631 18.08 49.48 8.75
N SER A 632 16.93 48.83 8.50
CA SER A 632 15.61 49.41 8.73
C SER A 632 15.25 49.46 10.21
N MET A 633 15.65 48.46 11.00
CA MET A 633 15.45 48.41 12.45
C MET A 633 16.36 49.39 13.19
N PHE A 634 17.57 49.61 12.68
CA PHE A 634 18.57 50.51 13.30
C PHE A 634 19.05 51.60 12.32
N PRO A 635 18.18 52.53 11.91
CA PRO A 635 18.48 53.50 10.84
C PRO A 635 19.59 54.50 11.21
N GLU A 636 19.85 54.69 12.50
CA GLU A 636 20.88 55.60 13.01
C GLU A 636 22.18 54.89 13.41
N LYS A 637 22.18 53.55 13.49
CA LYS A 637 23.34 52.76 13.89
C LYS A 637 24.26 52.56 12.70
N LYS A 638 25.56 52.74 12.94
CA LYS A 638 26.62 52.41 11.99
C LYS A 638 27.10 51.00 12.31
N PHE A 639 27.17 50.14 11.32
CA PHE A 639 27.64 48.77 11.49
C PHE A 639 28.93 48.56 10.71
N ASN A 640 29.92 47.91 11.31
CA ASN A 640 31.03 47.33 10.56
C ASN A 640 30.67 45.92 10.05
N LEU A 641 31.39 45.39 9.06
CA LEU A 641 31.08 44.09 8.47
C LEU A 641 31.09 42.94 9.50
N LEU A 642 31.94 42.99 10.51
CA LEU A 642 32.00 41.95 11.53
C LEU A 642 30.75 41.98 12.41
N GLU A 643 30.32 43.18 12.82
CA GLU A 643 29.07 43.40 13.55
C GLU A 643 27.86 42.92 12.75
N ILE A 644 27.81 43.20 11.44
CA ILE A 644 26.72 42.72 10.56
C ILE A 644 26.67 41.19 10.54
N LEU A 645 27.80 40.52 10.34
CA LEU A 645 27.85 39.06 10.26
C LEU A 645 27.49 38.41 11.62
N THR A 646 27.90 39.03 12.72
CA THR A 646 27.58 38.56 14.08
C THR A 646 26.11 38.77 14.43
N GLU A 647 25.58 39.97 14.22
CA GLU A 647 24.19 40.33 14.58
C GLU A 647 23.17 39.53 13.74
N LEU A 648 23.50 39.27 12.48
CA LEU A 648 22.64 38.50 11.58
C LEU A 648 22.97 37.01 11.56
N HIS A 649 23.81 36.50 12.45
CA HIS A 649 24.21 35.09 12.49
C HIS A 649 24.64 34.52 11.12
N ILE A 650 25.29 35.32 10.26
CA ILE A 650 25.69 34.90 8.91
C ILE A 650 27.01 34.11 9.01
N PRO A 651 27.09 32.89 8.46
CA PRO A 651 28.31 32.09 8.49
C PRO A 651 29.47 32.79 7.77
N LYS A 652 30.70 32.56 8.23
CA LYS A 652 31.90 33.10 7.58
C LYS A 652 32.02 32.72 6.10
N SER A 653 31.47 31.57 5.70
CA SER A 653 31.43 31.11 4.29
C SER A 653 30.59 32.01 3.39
N ASP A 654 29.59 32.72 3.91
CA ASP A 654 28.72 33.61 3.16
C ASP A 654 29.14 35.10 3.25
N ARG A 655 30.36 35.36 3.76
CA ARG A 655 30.92 36.71 3.88
C ARG A 655 31.01 37.42 2.52
N GLU A 656 31.49 36.72 1.49
CA GLU A 656 31.63 37.31 0.15
C GLU A 656 30.28 37.67 -0.46
N LYS A 657 29.25 36.83 -0.23
CA LYS A 657 27.87 37.12 -0.63
C LYS A 657 27.33 38.37 0.06
N SER A 658 27.60 38.50 1.36
CA SER A 658 27.19 39.68 2.14
C SER A 658 27.86 40.97 1.62
N ILE A 659 29.16 40.91 1.31
CA ILE A 659 29.89 42.04 0.72
C ILE A 659 29.31 42.42 -0.65
N ARG A 660 28.97 41.44 -1.49
CA ARG A 660 28.34 41.68 -2.79
C ARG A 660 27.01 42.43 -2.64
N TYR A 661 26.11 41.96 -1.76
CA TYR A 661 24.83 42.65 -1.54
C TYR A 661 24.99 44.06 -0.95
N LEU A 662 25.96 44.27 -0.06
CA LEU A 662 26.25 45.61 0.45
C LEU A 662 26.73 46.56 -0.66
N ARG A 663 27.53 46.09 -1.62
CA ARG A 663 27.91 46.90 -2.80
C ARG A 663 26.71 47.23 -3.67
N GLU A 664 25.85 46.25 -3.94
CA GLU A 664 24.62 46.47 -4.72
C GLU A 664 23.68 47.48 -4.04
N PHE A 665 23.58 47.43 -2.71
CA PHE A 665 22.78 48.40 -1.95
C PHE A 665 23.38 49.81 -1.97
N GLU A 666 24.71 49.93 -1.95
CA GLU A 666 25.41 51.20 -2.13
C GLU A 666 25.20 51.77 -3.55
N GLU A 667 25.35 50.94 -4.58
CA GLU A 667 25.05 51.31 -5.98
C GLU A 667 23.60 51.77 -6.17
N CYS A 668 22.69 51.21 -5.37
CA CYS A 668 21.27 51.57 -5.36
C CYS A 668 20.92 52.77 -4.46
N ASN A 669 21.90 53.43 -3.82
CA ASN A 669 21.67 54.55 -2.88
C ASN A 669 20.74 54.17 -1.71
N ILE A 670 20.92 52.95 -1.18
CA ILE A 670 20.17 52.45 -0.01
C ILE A 670 21.01 52.65 1.27
N ILE A 671 22.31 52.40 1.16
CA ILE A 671 23.29 52.54 2.22
C ILE A 671 24.47 53.39 1.73
N THR A 672 25.26 53.91 2.66
CA THR A 672 26.49 54.64 2.39
C THR A 672 27.63 53.99 3.16
N GLN A 673 28.76 53.74 2.50
CA GLN A 673 29.94 53.18 3.16
C GLN A 673 30.93 54.30 3.53
N LEU A 674 31.16 54.50 4.82
CA LEU A 674 32.08 55.53 5.35
C LEU A 674 33.12 54.89 6.27
N LYS A 675 34.39 54.94 5.86
CA LYS A 675 35.56 54.48 6.66
C LYS A 675 35.40 53.05 7.21
N GLY A 676 34.87 52.13 6.40
CA GLY A 676 34.67 50.73 6.79
C GLY A 676 33.37 50.45 7.56
N ASN A 677 32.61 51.47 7.91
CA ASN A 677 31.25 51.35 8.47
C ASN A 677 30.21 51.55 7.38
N VAL A 678 29.10 50.84 7.51
CA VAL A 678 27.92 50.91 6.64
C VAL A 678 26.76 51.48 7.44
N GLU A 679 26.05 52.44 6.87
CA GLU A 679 24.82 53.01 7.44
C GLU A 679 23.79 53.32 6.37
N LEU A 680 22.54 53.47 6.78
CA LEU A 680 21.44 53.88 5.91
C LEU A 680 21.67 55.31 5.37
N GLU A 681 21.32 55.62 4.12
CA GLU A 681 21.61 56.95 3.53
C GLU A 681 20.78 58.10 4.17
N GLU A 682 21.35 59.28 4.45
CA GLU A 682 20.69 60.40 5.15
C GLU A 682 19.38 60.90 4.49
N LYS A 683 19.29 60.90 3.15
CA LYS A 683 18.06 61.28 2.40
C LYS A 683 16.87 60.38 2.71
N ILE A 684 17.19 59.18 3.16
CA ILE A 684 16.28 58.10 3.51
C ILE A 684 15.94 58.17 5.02
N LYS A 685 16.84 58.72 5.86
CA LYS A 685 16.63 58.99 7.30
C LYS A 685 15.65 60.15 7.58
N HIS A 686 15.65 61.22 6.77
CA HIS A 686 14.93 62.48 7.08
C HIS A 686 13.76 62.86 6.14
N GLY A 687 13.26 61.95 5.31
CA GLY A 687 12.16 62.23 4.38
C GLY A 687 10.78 61.73 4.85
N SER A 688 9.75 62.55 4.67
CA SER A 688 8.29 62.30 4.79
C SER A 688 7.74 61.23 3.83
N LYS A 689 8.47 60.12 3.67
CA LYS A 689 8.07 58.95 2.90
C LYS A 689 8.62 57.66 3.52
N LYS A 690 8.15 57.30 4.71
CA LYS A 690 8.12 55.88 5.16
C LYS A 690 7.52 54.96 4.07
N ALA A 691 6.66 55.51 3.19
CA ALA A 691 6.06 54.82 2.04
C ALA A 691 6.94 54.71 0.76
N ARG A 692 8.15 55.31 0.69
CA ARG A 692 9.03 55.16 -0.51
C ARG A 692 10.02 54.02 -0.42
N PHE A 693 10.36 53.53 0.78
CA PHE A 693 11.31 52.43 0.96
C PHE A 693 10.89 51.15 0.21
N GLY A 694 9.65 50.71 0.41
CA GLY A 694 9.08 49.59 -0.35
C GLY A 694 8.84 49.89 -1.84
N LYS A 695 8.77 51.17 -2.24
CA LYS A 695 8.52 51.60 -3.63
C LYS A 695 9.79 51.69 -4.49
N GLN A 696 10.98 51.82 -3.90
CA GLN A 696 12.26 51.78 -4.62
C GLN A 696 12.75 50.34 -4.86
N ILE A 697 12.41 49.40 -3.97
CA ILE A 697 12.59 47.94 -4.16
C ILE A 697 11.72 47.42 -5.34
N THR A 698 10.62 48.11 -5.66
CA THR A 698 9.79 47.80 -6.84
C THR A 698 10.31 48.39 -8.16
N SER A 699 11.51 48.98 -8.19
CA SER A 699 12.14 49.31 -9.47
C SER A 699 12.51 48.01 -10.19
N LYS A 700 12.05 47.89 -11.44
CA LYS A 700 12.28 46.76 -12.35
C LYS A 700 13.77 46.35 -12.47
N LYS A 701 14.71 47.22 -12.07
CA LYS A 701 16.16 46.99 -12.10
C LYS A 701 16.66 46.09 -10.96
N ILE A 702 16.27 46.33 -9.71
CA ILE A 702 16.72 45.50 -8.56
C ILE A 702 16.06 44.13 -8.61
N ARG A 703 14.76 44.06 -8.93
CA ARG A 703 14.02 42.79 -9.09
C ARG A 703 14.59 41.91 -10.21
N ASN A 704 15.02 42.49 -11.34
CA ASN A 704 15.57 41.72 -12.46
C ASN A 704 16.98 41.19 -12.15
N VAL A 705 17.84 41.98 -11.50
CA VAL A 705 19.20 41.55 -11.09
C VAL A 705 19.14 40.49 -10.00
N LEU A 706 18.29 40.67 -8.98
CA LEU A 706 18.05 39.69 -7.92
C LEU A 706 17.39 38.39 -8.46
N SER A 707 16.44 38.46 -9.41
CA SER A 707 15.81 37.27 -10.01
C SER A 707 16.74 36.44 -10.93
N LEU A 708 17.78 37.06 -11.47
CA LEU A 708 18.80 36.42 -12.32
C LEU A 708 19.85 35.71 -11.46
N GLU A 709 20.28 36.32 -10.36
CA GLU A 709 21.15 35.66 -9.39
C GLU A 709 20.41 34.61 -8.55
N GLU A 710 19.13 34.78 -8.22
CA GLU A 710 18.32 33.73 -7.57
C GLU A 710 18.16 32.49 -8.45
N LYS A 711 18.07 32.67 -9.78
CA LYS A 711 18.14 31.55 -10.74
C LYS A 711 19.52 30.87 -10.75
N LEU A 712 20.60 31.62 -10.57
CA LEU A 712 21.98 31.12 -10.53
C LEU A 712 22.38 30.53 -9.16
N ASP A 713 21.85 31.02 -8.04
CA ASP A 713 22.10 30.51 -6.68
C ASP A 713 21.19 29.30 -6.35
N ARG A 714 19.98 29.24 -6.93
CA ARG A 714 19.19 27.99 -7.03
C ARG A 714 19.96 26.90 -7.78
N GLU A 715 20.68 27.26 -8.84
CA GLU A 715 21.50 26.33 -9.60
C GLU A 715 22.83 26.02 -8.86
N SER A 716 23.54 26.98 -8.26
CA SER A 716 24.90 26.79 -7.71
C SER A 716 24.97 26.10 -6.35
N TYR A 717 24.07 26.42 -5.40
CA TYR A 717 24.06 25.81 -4.07
C TYR A 717 23.59 24.35 -4.13
N TRP A 718 22.65 24.03 -5.03
CA TRP A 718 22.06 22.70 -5.17
C TRP A 718 22.70 21.84 -6.28
N MET A 719 23.53 22.41 -7.15
CA MET A 719 24.52 21.60 -7.91
C MET A 719 25.56 20.95 -6.99
N SER A 720 25.79 21.52 -5.80
CA SER A 720 26.70 20.95 -4.80
C SER A 720 26.05 19.87 -3.92
N THR A 721 24.71 19.83 -3.84
CA THR A 721 23.96 18.91 -2.98
C THR A 721 22.79 18.23 -3.71
N SER A 722 22.89 16.90 -3.78
CA SER A 722 21.78 15.94 -3.89
C SER A 722 21.43 15.35 -5.28
N ASN A 723 21.19 16.07 -6.38
CA ASN A 723 20.69 15.39 -7.60
C ASN A 723 21.72 15.18 -8.72
N VAL A 724 22.54 16.15 -9.12
CA VAL A 724 23.55 15.92 -10.18
C VAL A 724 24.66 14.98 -9.70
N LYS A 725 25.09 15.11 -8.44
CA LYS A 725 26.03 14.18 -7.80
C LYS A 725 25.44 12.79 -7.63
N LYS A 726 24.16 12.63 -7.25
CA LYS A 726 23.49 11.30 -7.19
C LYS A 726 23.22 10.74 -8.57
N THR A 727 22.88 11.53 -9.58
CA THR A 727 22.68 11.07 -10.94
C THR A 727 24.01 10.69 -11.58
N MET A 728 25.08 11.47 -11.40
CA MET A 728 26.44 11.08 -11.81
C MET A 728 26.94 9.86 -11.02
N LEU A 729 26.80 9.82 -9.69
CA LEU A 729 27.16 8.61 -8.92
C LEU A 729 26.29 7.42 -9.31
N SER A 730 25.01 7.61 -9.60
CA SER A 730 24.09 6.56 -10.08
C SER A 730 24.52 6.06 -11.45
N GLU A 731 24.84 6.95 -12.40
CA GLU A 731 25.25 6.57 -13.74
C GLU A 731 26.64 5.93 -13.74
N ILE A 732 27.58 6.46 -12.93
CA ILE A 732 28.91 5.88 -12.69
C ILE A 732 28.77 4.52 -12.00
N THR A 733 27.92 4.39 -10.97
CA THR A 733 27.68 3.12 -10.27
C THR A 733 26.94 2.11 -11.15
N LYS A 734 26.04 2.56 -12.03
CA LYS A 734 25.31 1.73 -13.00
C LYS A 734 26.21 1.27 -14.14
N ASN A 735 27.14 2.12 -14.60
CA ASN A 735 28.13 1.75 -15.61
C ASN A 735 29.25 0.88 -15.03
N ILE A 736 29.70 1.13 -13.81
CA ILE A 736 30.61 0.24 -13.08
C ILE A 736 29.93 -1.10 -12.81
N ARG A 737 28.66 -1.14 -12.35
CA ARG A 737 27.91 -2.39 -12.22
C ARG A 737 27.73 -3.11 -13.55
N LYS A 738 27.42 -2.42 -14.65
CA LYS A 738 27.36 -3.04 -15.98
C LYS A 738 28.71 -3.58 -16.44
N SER A 739 29.80 -2.87 -16.17
CA SER A 739 31.14 -3.33 -16.50
C SER A 739 31.53 -4.54 -15.66
N VAL A 740 31.24 -4.53 -14.36
CA VAL A 740 31.49 -5.66 -13.44
C VAL A 740 30.61 -6.85 -13.77
N ILE A 741 29.31 -6.65 -14.06
CA ILE A 741 28.39 -7.72 -14.51
C ILE A 741 28.89 -8.28 -15.83
N ARG A 742 29.29 -7.45 -16.80
CA ARG A 742 29.83 -7.93 -18.06
C ARG A 742 31.15 -8.70 -17.89
N THR A 743 32.04 -8.27 -17.00
CA THR A 743 33.26 -9.02 -16.66
C THR A 743 32.93 -10.31 -15.89
N PHE A 744 31.86 -10.33 -15.09
CA PHE A 744 31.36 -11.54 -14.42
C PHE A 744 30.70 -12.51 -15.41
N ASP A 745 29.88 -12.04 -16.34
CA ASP A 745 29.26 -12.83 -17.41
C ASP A 745 30.35 -13.40 -18.33
N GLU A 746 31.36 -12.60 -18.70
CA GLU A 746 32.53 -13.06 -19.47
C GLU A 746 33.38 -14.07 -18.66
N MET A 747 33.49 -13.92 -17.33
CA MET A 747 34.15 -14.91 -16.46
C MET A 747 33.30 -16.17 -16.23
N GLU A 748 31.98 -16.06 -16.16
CA GLU A 748 31.03 -17.17 -15.98
C GLU A 748 30.96 -18.01 -17.26
N GLU A 749 30.94 -17.37 -18.43
CA GLU A 749 31.05 -18.03 -19.74
C GLU A 749 32.42 -18.72 -19.90
N THR A 750 33.52 -18.07 -19.45
CA THR A 750 34.87 -18.69 -19.46
C THR A 750 35.00 -19.85 -18.45
N VAL A 751 34.31 -19.78 -17.29
CA VAL A 751 34.31 -20.84 -16.27
C VAL A 751 33.39 -22.00 -16.66
N GLU A 752 32.24 -21.73 -17.28
CA GLU A 752 31.38 -22.77 -17.89
C GLU A 752 32.11 -23.48 -19.03
N ASP A 753 32.84 -22.76 -19.90
CA ASP A 753 33.63 -23.39 -20.97
C ASP A 753 34.78 -24.24 -20.41
N ILE A 754 35.51 -23.74 -19.38
CA ILE A 754 36.61 -24.50 -18.75
C ILE A 754 36.09 -25.72 -17.95
N ILE A 755 34.94 -25.60 -17.29
CA ILE A 755 34.31 -26.72 -16.56
C ILE A 755 33.75 -27.74 -17.55
N THR A 756 33.16 -27.28 -18.65
CA THR A 756 32.60 -28.16 -19.69
C THR A 756 33.70 -28.95 -20.41
N ASP A 757 34.83 -28.33 -20.73
CA ASP A 757 35.97 -29.00 -21.37
C ASP A 757 36.78 -29.92 -20.42
N ARG A 758 36.94 -29.56 -19.14
CA ARG A 758 37.74 -30.37 -18.18
C ARG A 758 36.97 -31.49 -17.48
N TYR A 759 35.67 -31.34 -17.22
CA TYR A 759 34.93 -32.29 -16.36
C TYR A 759 34.06 -33.29 -17.14
N PHE A 760 33.70 -33.02 -18.41
CA PHE A 760 32.98 -34.00 -19.24
C PHE A 760 33.89 -34.95 -20.01
N SER A 761 35.22 -34.82 -19.88
CA SER A 761 36.22 -35.66 -20.56
C SER A 761 36.83 -36.77 -19.68
N LYS A 762 36.43 -36.91 -18.40
CA LYS A 762 36.83 -38.05 -17.55
C LYS A 762 35.69 -38.51 -16.63
N PRO A 763 35.49 -39.83 -16.44
CA PRO A 763 34.52 -40.34 -15.48
C PRO A 763 35.11 -40.20 -14.07
N MET A 764 34.45 -39.46 -13.17
CA MET A 764 34.82 -39.51 -11.76
C MET A 764 33.65 -39.31 -10.80
N GLU A 765 33.65 -40.20 -9.80
CA GLU A 765 32.76 -40.32 -8.66
C GLU A 765 32.97 -39.17 -7.65
N LEU A 766 32.24 -38.07 -7.79
CA LEU A 766 32.06 -37.09 -6.71
C LEU A 766 30.65 -36.50 -6.81
N SER A 767 29.91 -36.45 -5.70
CA SER A 767 28.53 -35.95 -5.73
C SER A 767 28.49 -34.46 -6.11
N MET A 768 27.60 -34.11 -7.04
CA MET A 768 27.35 -32.74 -7.52
C MET A 768 27.18 -31.74 -6.38
N ASP A 769 26.60 -32.17 -5.26
CA ASP A 769 26.35 -31.32 -4.09
C ASP A 769 27.63 -30.77 -3.46
N ILE A 770 28.76 -31.51 -3.50
CA ILE A 770 30.02 -31.02 -2.92
C ILE A 770 30.67 -29.98 -3.85
N LEU A 771 30.55 -30.18 -5.17
CA LEU A 771 31.18 -29.28 -6.15
C LEU A 771 30.42 -27.95 -6.23
N VAL A 772 29.09 -28.00 -6.28
CA VAL A 772 28.23 -26.81 -6.29
C VAL A 772 28.41 -26.03 -4.99
N ASN A 773 28.36 -26.68 -3.83
CA ASN A 773 28.54 -25.98 -2.55
C ASN A 773 29.93 -25.34 -2.40
N LYS A 774 31.01 -25.98 -2.88
CA LYS A 774 32.36 -25.37 -2.84
C LYS A 774 32.49 -24.16 -3.75
N VAL A 775 31.88 -24.19 -4.94
CA VAL A 775 31.88 -23.06 -5.87
C VAL A 775 31.01 -21.94 -5.31
N THR A 776 29.80 -22.24 -4.82
CA THR A 776 28.90 -21.25 -4.20
C THR A 776 29.50 -20.61 -2.94
N ASP A 777 30.21 -21.38 -2.11
CA ASP A 777 30.86 -20.86 -0.90
C ASP A 777 32.08 -19.98 -1.23
N ASN A 778 32.84 -20.31 -2.27
CA ASN A 778 33.92 -19.45 -2.75
C ASN A 778 33.38 -18.18 -3.42
N THR A 779 32.30 -18.26 -4.20
CA THR A 779 31.63 -17.10 -4.81
C THR A 779 31.00 -16.20 -3.74
N LYS A 780 30.40 -16.77 -2.69
CA LYS A 780 29.92 -16.00 -1.52
C LYS A 780 31.05 -15.32 -0.75
N LYS A 781 32.18 -16.00 -0.54
CA LYS A 781 33.37 -15.39 0.07
C LYS A 781 33.97 -14.26 -0.75
N ILE A 782 33.79 -14.27 -2.08
CA ILE A 782 34.20 -13.17 -2.97
C ILE A 782 33.20 -12.01 -2.90
N LEU A 783 31.90 -12.31 -2.77
CA LEU A 783 30.82 -11.32 -2.65
C LEU A 783 30.73 -10.64 -1.27
N GLU A 784 31.33 -11.23 -0.23
CA GLU A 784 31.43 -10.63 1.12
C GLU A 784 32.63 -9.67 1.27
N ILE A 785 33.44 -9.46 0.24
CA ILE A 785 34.57 -8.53 0.29
C ILE A 785 34.06 -7.10 0.07
N ASP A 786 34.43 -6.19 0.98
CA ASP A 786 34.05 -4.79 0.98
C ASP A 786 34.48 -4.08 -0.32
N PHE A 787 33.66 -3.15 -0.83
CA PHE A 787 33.85 -2.54 -2.16
C PHE A 787 35.22 -1.84 -2.31
N PHE A 788 35.77 -1.32 -1.21
CA PHE A 788 37.11 -0.72 -1.16
C PHE A 788 38.26 -1.75 -1.23
N ASP A 789 38.07 -2.96 -0.71
CA ASP A 789 39.06 -4.04 -0.80
C ASP A 789 39.14 -4.62 -2.21
N LEU A 790 38.02 -4.63 -2.96
CA LEU A 790 37.98 -5.06 -4.36
C LEU A 790 38.77 -4.12 -5.28
N ILE A 791 38.71 -2.80 -5.03
CA ILE A 791 39.48 -1.77 -5.74
C ILE A 791 40.99 -1.94 -5.50
N GLN A 792 41.39 -2.22 -4.25
CA GLN A 792 42.80 -2.48 -3.92
C GLN A 792 43.31 -3.81 -4.51
N LYS A 793 42.50 -4.87 -4.48
CA LYS A 793 42.90 -6.23 -4.87
C LYS A 793 43.06 -6.40 -6.38
N PHE A 794 42.37 -5.60 -7.19
CA PHE A 794 42.44 -5.62 -8.65
C PHE A 794 43.22 -4.44 -9.26
N GLN A 795 43.88 -3.60 -8.45
CA GLN A 795 44.66 -2.43 -8.90
C GLN A 795 43.93 -1.58 -9.96
N ILE A 796 42.63 -1.37 -9.79
CA ILE A 796 41.85 -0.57 -10.76
C ILE A 796 42.27 0.89 -10.60
N ASN A 797 42.96 1.43 -11.60
CA ASN A 797 43.37 2.83 -11.63
C ASN A 797 42.14 3.71 -11.93
N ILE A 798 41.47 4.15 -10.86
CA ILE A 798 40.22 4.91 -10.93
C ILE A 798 40.43 6.23 -11.69
N GLU A 799 41.58 6.87 -11.56
CA GLU A 799 41.85 8.13 -12.28
C GLU A 799 41.90 7.94 -13.79
N GLU A 800 42.50 6.85 -14.25
CA GLU A 800 42.63 6.53 -15.68
C GLU A 800 41.29 6.10 -16.28
N THR A 801 40.51 5.31 -15.53
CA THR A 801 39.17 4.86 -15.94
C THR A 801 38.17 6.03 -15.97
N VAL A 802 38.23 6.94 -15.01
CA VAL A 802 37.38 8.14 -14.97
C VAL A 802 37.76 9.11 -16.10
N LYS A 803 39.04 9.23 -16.42
CA LYS A 803 39.52 10.06 -17.53
C LYS A 803 39.07 9.52 -18.89
N ASP A 804 39.17 8.21 -19.13
CA ASP A 804 38.69 7.56 -20.35
C ASP A 804 37.17 7.68 -20.53
N ILE A 805 36.41 7.66 -19.44
CA ILE A 805 34.95 7.85 -19.46
C ILE A 805 34.60 9.30 -19.77
N ILE A 806 35.31 10.27 -19.18
CA ILE A 806 35.10 11.69 -19.47
C ILE A 806 35.45 12.00 -20.93
N ASP A 807 36.56 11.45 -21.43
CA ASP A 807 37.00 11.65 -22.81
C ASP A 807 36.03 11.00 -23.82
N LYS A 808 35.46 9.83 -23.52
CA LYS A 808 34.36 9.23 -24.31
C LYS A 808 33.08 10.07 -24.28
N MET A 809 32.68 10.61 -23.12
CA MET A 809 31.48 11.45 -23.01
C MET A 809 31.62 12.82 -23.71
N VAL A 810 32.86 13.30 -23.86
CA VAL A 810 33.20 14.49 -24.67
C VAL A 810 33.20 14.15 -26.17
N GLN A 811 33.74 12.99 -26.57
CA GLN A 811 33.75 12.53 -27.98
C GLN A 811 32.36 12.17 -28.51
N GLU A 812 31.48 11.59 -27.69
CA GLU A 812 30.12 11.19 -28.08
C GLU A 812 29.12 12.36 -28.07
N GLY A 813 29.55 13.58 -27.71
CA GLY A 813 28.70 14.77 -27.69
C GLY A 813 27.62 14.76 -26.60
N THR A 814 27.64 13.79 -25.69
CA THR A 814 26.65 13.56 -24.63
C THR A 814 26.59 14.73 -23.63
N LEU A 815 27.72 15.40 -23.38
CA LEU A 815 27.80 16.65 -22.62
C LEU A 815 27.07 17.82 -23.31
N SER A 816 27.07 17.87 -24.65
CA SER A 816 26.29 18.85 -25.42
C SER A 816 24.79 18.52 -25.41
N HIS A 817 24.43 17.24 -25.37
CA HIS A 817 23.05 16.77 -25.31
C HIS A 817 22.41 17.02 -23.94
N ILE A 818 23.19 16.87 -22.85
CA ILE A 818 22.78 17.23 -21.48
C ILE A 818 22.58 18.76 -21.37
N ASN A 819 23.51 19.57 -21.92
CA ASN A 819 23.33 21.02 -21.98
C ASN A 819 22.13 21.44 -22.85
N GLY A 820 21.82 20.70 -23.91
CA GLY A 820 20.64 20.88 -24.77
C GLY A 820 19.32 20.44 -24.12
N MET A 821 19.33 19.41 -23.28
CA MET A 821 18.14 19.01 -22.48
C MET A 821 17.85 20.00 -21.35
N ILE A 822 18.89 20.60 -20.77
CA ILE A 822 18.76 21.68 -19.77
C ILE A 822 18.19 22.95 -20.41
N SER A 823 18.57 23.29 -21.66
CA SER A 823 17.99 24.44 -22.37
C SER A 823 16.54 24.20 -22.84
N LYS A 824 16.19 22.97 -23.26
CA LYS A 824 14.82 22.61 -23.65
C LYS A 824 13.83 22.55 -22.48
N LYS A 825 14.26 22.17 -21.27
CA LYS A 825 13.41 22.24 -20.07
C LYS A 825 13.16 23.68 -19.57
N LYS A 826 13.99 24.65 -19.95
CA LYS A 826 13.78 26.09 -19.66
C LYS A 826 12.68 26.76 -20.48
N ASN A 827 12.23 26.15 -21.59
CA ASN A 827 11.22 26.72 -22.49
C ASN A 827 9.79 26.15 -22.32
N ASN A 828 9.59 25.16 -21.43
CA ASN A 828 8.27 24.55 -21.15
C ASN A 828 7.84 24.70 -19.68
N PHE A 829 8.38 25.69 -18.96
CA PHE A 829 7.90 26.12 -17.64
C PHE A 829 7.61 27.62 -17.65
#